data_AF-A0A9D6YEB9-F1
#
_entry.id   AF-A0A9D6YEB9-F1
#
_cell.length_a   1.000
_cell.length_b   1.000
_cell.length_c   1.000
_cell.angle_alpha   90.00
_cell.angle_beta   90.00
_cell.angle_gamma   90.00
#
_symmetry.space_group_name_H-M   'P 1'
#
loop_
_entity.id
_entity.type
_entity.pdbx_description
1 polymer ?
#
loop_
_entity_poly.entity_id
_entity_poly.type
_entity_poly.pdbx_seq_one_letter_code
_entity_poly.pdbx_strand_id
1 'polypeptide(L)'
;MNVKPTSVLRVKPRLLVPLASVFLAAAPLNATTVAQWDRFETALTNTNSYRDPFLDVTLDAIYTRPDGSAVRFLGFYDGHATWRIRFMPDQIGVWKYEAAFSDGTAGTSGVFECVKSGLPGLIGAYEANSIWFGFKGGGPLLVRSFHCGDRFFAKNWDDPGDSSDGEKRKVFLDWAQTQGYNTLSIASHYLNRDSAARGRGWTTPRLWPLDAAEFRWMETILDDLAARRIIVFPFAGFFGRESSFPGTHADQTLYLRYTLARLSAYWNLLFNVGGPEPLLRGKPFLSFADIRRLGGEIRALDVPGHALTVHNATGDDVFRGEPWFGFGTLQGPKTTDRRRLAEVLLRNHHPARPLYAQETLWPGNTVGHPAYSDEDIRRNAFTILFSAAMINYGDMAGNSSSGFSNTLDPADAVPSRHAIIRQVWDTFAPLPWANSKPRQDLVNTGHCLADPGRSYLVYVEQPGPVQVKIERGPFAVEWINAREPSARHAAGQTEDGQGLIPPGDGDWVLVLRRGKENSRSPTAGTDNQAGTCFPPPGESLDNQVRRAPSEVGMDDTIVAGIKPFVTGRWALWRDGYLVHVQGDFNQKMDVASLRKTLHALIVGAAIQQGRIPGLDQKVSAWVSGFPGRHADATWWNVITQTSGFDYPYANFPAFKPGEMWTYSDKNPRVLCNALARVYGKQDFNDNYADVAQAAYFGAIGMRGWAAVPKQDGVRFQLDLEDMGRLGLLVLNRGRWEDQQLIPQWFVEQLERKQTGAIRVNYNGPDDGRIELDPEKFPEVPYGFMTWVNSDGDFYPGADKSWAWGAGAGGTRILWNRNNGVVFAGVGVDNRPSTNGIPHAVELAIRGENPLMARHARATVAPRVPSR
;
A
#
# COMPACT_ATOMS: atom_id res chain seq x y z
N MET A 1 52.59 -43.21 69.12
CA MET A 1 52.34 -44.41 69.94
C MET A 1 51.55 -45.40 69.10
N ASN A 2 52.17 -46.56 68.86
CA ASN A 2 51.69 -47.84 68.31
C ASN A 2 50.36 -47.86 67.51
N VAL A 3 50.32 -47.92 66.17
CA VAL A 3 51.05 -48.72 65.12
C VAL A 3 50.39 -50.08 64.84
N LYS A 4 49.76 -50.18 63.66
CA LYS A 4 50.21 -51.02 62.53
C LYS A 4 49.62 -50.46 61.21
N PRO A 5 50.38 -50.35 60.11
CA PRO A 5 49.95 -49.64 58.90
C PRO A 5 49.46 -50.58 57.80
N THR A 6 48.40 -50.17 57.11
CA THR A 6 47.82 -50.83 55.94
C THR A 6 48.31 -50.20 54.63
N SER A 7 48.42 -51.07 53.63
CA SER A 7 49.13 -50.94 52.36
C SER A 7 48.62 -49.86 51.40
N VAL A 8 49.59 -49.23 50.76
CA VAL A 8 49.50 -48.20 49.73
C VAL A 8 49.01 -48.78 48.39
N LEU A 9 48.01 -48.16 47.77
CA LEU A 9 47.68 -48.37 46.36
C LEU A 9 47.77 -47.03 45.61
N ARG A 10 48.67 -47.03 44.61
CA ARG A 10 49.02 -45.92 43.72
C ARG A 10 47.97 -45.71 42.63
N VAL A 11 47.89 -44.44 42.25
CA VAL A 11 47.09 -43.78 41.21
C VAL A 11 47.17 -44.44 39.82
N LYS A 12 46.04 -44.42 39.08
CA LYS A 12 45.97 -44.45 37.61
C LYS A 12 44.92 -43.44 37.07
N PRO A 13 45.03 -42.99 35.80
CA PRO A 13 44.48 -41.72 35.32
C PRO A 13 43.09 -41.82 34.66
N ARG A 14 42.49 -40.63 34.48
CA ARG A 14 41.15 -40.27 33.99
C ARG A 14 40.64 -41.03 32.75
N LEU A 15 39.39 -41.47 32.80
CA LEU A 15 38.55 -41.81 31.65
C LEU A 15 37.59 -40.64 31.37
N LEU A 16 37.58 -40.13 30.13
CA LEU A 16 36.54 -39.22 29.64
C LEU A 16 35.24 -40.01 29.44
N VAL A 17 34.16 -39.56 30.08
CA VAL A 17 32.78 -39.98 29.77
C VAL A 17 32.18 -38.94 28.82
N PRO A 18 31.57 -39.30 27.68
CA PRO A 18 30.92 -38.33 26.84
C PRO A 18 29.66 -37.82 27.56
N LEU A 19 29.50 -36.50 27.67
CA LEU A 19 28.20 -35.91 27.97
C LEU A 19 27.26 -36.26 26.81
N ALA A 20 26.30 -37.14 27.06
CA ALA A 20 25.14 -37.28 26.19
C ALA A 20 24.33 -35.98 26.31
N SER A 21 24.42 -35.12 25.29
CA SER A 21 23.52 -34.00 25.11
C SER A 21 22.10 -34.54 24.95
N VAL A 22 21.30 -34.45 26.00
CA VAL A 22 19.85 -34.61 25.90
C VAL A 22 19.36 -33.38 25.12
N PHE A 23 19.26 -33.50 23.80
CA PHE A 23 18.41 -32.62 23.02
C PHE A 23 16.97 -32.93 23.44
N LEU A 24 16.43 -32.16 24.38
CA LEU A 24 14.98 -31.97 24.39
C LEU A 24 14.64 -31.30 23.06
N ALA A 25 14.12 -32.08 22.13
CA ALA A 25 13.40 -31.53 20.99
C ALA A 25 12.24 -30.73 21.58
N ALA A 26 12.40 -29.40 21.62
CA ALA A 26 11.27 -28.51 21.82
C ALA A 26 10.28 -28.84 20.69
N ALA A 27 9.08 -29.31 21.06
CA ALA A 27 7.99 -29.37 20.11
C ALA A 27 7.90 -28.01 19.41
N PRO A 28 7.69 -27.94 18.08
CA PRO A 28 7.52 -26.65 17.43
C PRO A 28 6.33 -25.97 18.10
N LEU A 29 6.58 -24.92 18.87
CA LEU A 29 5.52 -24.00 19.23
C LEU A 29 5.01 -23.48 17.89
N ASN A 30 3.75 -23.79 17.56
CA ASN A 30 3.04 -23.10 16.49
C ASN A 30 3.03 -21.61 16.86
N ALA A 31 4.05 -20.87 16.45
CA ALA A 31 4.14 -19.45 16.68
C ALA A 31 2.95 -18.80 15.97
N THR A 32 2.17 -18.01 16.70
CA THR A 32 1.09 -17.24 16.10
C THR A 32 1.68 -16.34 15.01
N THR A 33 1.13 -16.40 13.81
CA THR A 33 1.51 -15.49 12.73
C THR A 33 0.75 -14.17 12.87
N VAL A 34 1.45 -13.05 12.82
CA VAL A 34 0.88 -11.70 12.86
C VAL A 34 1.37 -10.93 11.64
N ALA A 35 0.49 -10.23 10.94
CA ALA A 35 0.91 -9.44 9.79
C ALA A 35 1.61 -8.15 10.26
N GLN A 36 2.63 -7.68 9.54
CA GLN A 36 3.29 -6.40 9.81
C GLN A 36 2.27 -5.25 9.86
N TRP A 37 2.37 -4.39 10.86
CA TRP A 37 1.40 -3.32 11.17
C TRP A 37 0.01 -3.79 11.62
N ASP A 38 -0.20 -5.10 11.80
CA ASP A 38 -1.41 -5.65 12.39
C ASP A 38 -1.25 -5.82 13.91
N ARG A 39 -2.27 -6.35 14.59
CA ARG A 39 -2.30 -6.46 16.04
C ARG A 39 -1.88 -7.85 16.52
N PHE A 40 -0.77 -7.92 17.24
CA PHE A 40 -0.50 -9.02 18.17
C PHE A 40 -1.28 -8.78 19.48
N GLU A 41 -1.93 -9.81 20.01
CA GLU A 41 -2.56 -9.75 21.33
C GLU A 41 -2.52 -11.13 22.02
N THR A 42 -2.32 -11.12 23.33
CA THR A 42 -2.56 -12.29 24.19
C THR A 42 -3.12 -11.87 25.54
N ALA A 43 -3.87 -12.78 26.18
CA ALA A 43 -4.54 -12.56 27.45
C ALA A 43 -3.85 -13.32 28.59
N LEU A 44 -3.88 -12.71 29.79
CA LEU A 44 -3.39 -13.27 31.04
C LEU A 44 -4.49 -13.17 32.10
N THR A 45 -4.43 -14.04 33.10
CA THR A 45 -5.33 -13.99 34.26
C THR A 45 -4.56 -13.59 35.51
N ASN A 46 -5.04 -12.58 36.23
CA ASN A 46 -4.58 -12.26 37.57
C ASN A 46 -5.82 -12.07 38.47
N THR A 47 -6.00 -13.00 39.41
CA THR A 47 -7.18 -13.08 40.29
C THR A 47 -7.03 -12.32 41.61
N ASN A 48 -5.92 -11.60 41.81
CA ASN A 48 -5.75 -10.78 43.00
C ASN A 48 -6.81 -9.67 43.04
N SER A 49 -7.19 -9.29 44.26
CA SER A 49 -8.17 -8.23 44.49
C SER A 49 -7.48 -6.88 44.65
N TYR A 50 -7.88 -5.92 43.83
CA TYR A 50 -7.38 -4.55 43.86
C TYR A 50 -8.50 -3.59 44.21
N ARG A 51 -8.15 -2.46 44.84
CA ARG A 51 -9.13 -1.39 45.07
C ARG A 51 -9.41 -0.67 43.76
N ASP A 52 -8.37 -0.41 42.98
CA ASP A 52 -8.43 0.13 41.63
C ASP A 52 -7.47 -0.68 40.73
N PRO A 53 -7.98 -1.64 39.93
CA PRO A 53 -7.15 -2.46 39.06
C PRO A 53 -6.52 -1.67 37.90
N PHE A 54 -6.91 -0.42 37.66
CA PHE A 54 -6.26 0.42 36.65
C PHE A 54 -5.00 1.09 37.18
N LEU A 55 -4.86 1.23 38.50
CA LEU A 55 -3.79 1.98 39.15
C LEU A 55 -2.90 1.11 40.06
N ASP A 56 -3.50 0.19 40.82
CA ASP A 56 -2.83 -0.54 41.91
C ASP A 56 -1.80 -1.58 41.41
N VAL A 57 -1.87 -1.97 40.14
CA VAL A 57 -1.00 -2.97 39.51
C VAL A 57 -0.76 -2.65 38.04
N THR A 58 0.47 -2.86 37.56
CA THR A 58 0.84 -2.75 36.15
C THR A 58 1.17 -4.12 35.57
N LEU A 59 0.89 -4.29 34.27
CA LEU A 59 1.40 -5.38 33.46
C LEU A 59 2.37 -4.77 32.45
N ASP A 60 3.66 -4.99 32.61
CA ASP A 60 4.70 -4.43 31.75
C ASP A 60 5.20 -5.51 30.78
N ALA A 61 5.21 -5.20 29.48
CA ALA A 61 5.70 -6.11 28.45
C ALA A 61 6.97 -5.57 27.78
N ILE A 62 7.94 -6.47 27.55
CA ILE A 62 9.14 -6.24 26.74
C ILE A 62 9.02 -7.08 25.48
N TYR A 63 8.99 -6.42 24.33
CA TYR A 63 9.01 -7.06 23.01
C TYR A 63 10.41 -6.96 22.43
N THR A 64 11.01 -8.09 22.08
CA THR A 64 12.29 -8.16 21.36
C THR A 64 12.02 -8.35 19.88
N ARG A 65 12.53 -7.43 19.05
CA ARG A 65 12.41 -7.44 17.60
C ARG A 65 13.30 -8.53 16.98
N PRO A 66 13.08 -8.89 15.70
CA PRO A 66 13.93 -9.84 14.99
C PRO A 66 15.42 -9.42 14.93
N ASP A 67 15.71 -8.11 14.93
CA ASP A 67 17.07 -7.57 14.95
C ASP A 67 17.74 -7.58 16.35
N GLY A 68 17.03 -8.04 17.38
CA GLY A 68 17.51 -8.11 18.77
C GLY A 68 17.30 -6.83 19.59
N SER A 69 16.81 -5.74 18.99
CA SER A 69 16.40 -4.56 19.75
C SER A 69 15.16 -4.84 20.58
N ALA A 70 15.01 -4.16 21.72
CA ALA A 70 13.88 -4.35 22.62
C ALA A 70 13.05 -3.07 22.74
N VAL A 71 11.74 -3.24 22.88
CA VAL A 71 10.80 -2.15 23.10
C VAL A 71 9.84 -2.51 24.23
N ARG A 72 9.60 -1.54 25.13
CA ARG A 72 8.70 -1.72 26.27
C ARG A 72 7.34 -1.14 25.94
N PHE A 73 6.28 -1.86 26.28
CA PHE A 73 4.92 -1.38 26.09
C PHE A 73 4.00 -1.94 27.18
N LEU A 74 3.02 -1.16 27.60
CA LEU A 74 2.14 -1.52 28.71
C LEU A 74 1.06 -2.50 28.25
N GLY A 75 0.81 -3.51 29.09
CA GLY A 75 -0.45 -4.23 29.11
C GLY A 75 -1.54 -3.45 29.85
N PHE A 76 -2.74 -4.00 29.88
CA PHE A 76 -3.90 -3.34 30.47
C PHE A 76 -4.88 -4.33 31.09
N TYR A 77 -5.60 -3.88 32.12
CA TYR A 77 -6.73 -4.60 32.71
C TYR A 77 -7.92 -4.58 31.75
N ASP A 78 -8.59 -5.72 31.56
CA ASP A 78 -9.74 -5.85 30.66
C ASP A 78 -11.00 -6.37 31.38
N GLY A 79 -11.07 -6.23 32.70
CA GLY A 79 -12.23 -6.70 33.49
C GLY A 79 -12.15 -8.18 33.86
N HIS A 80 -12.93 -8.59 34.86
CA HIS A 80 -13.10 -10.00 35.28
C HIS A 80 -11.76 -10.78 35.41
N ALA A 81 -10.78 -10.21 36.13
CA ALA A 81 -9.44 -10.79 36.31
C ALA A 81 -8.63 -10.99 35.01
N THR A 82 -9.11 -10.50 33.87
CA THR A 82 -8.45 -10.58 32.57
C THR A 82 -7.55 -9.37 32.36
N TRP A 83 -6.35 -9.63 31.88
CA TRP A 83 -5.35 -8.64 31.47
C TRP A 83 -4.87 -8.97 30.07
N ARG A 84 -4.41 -7.97 29.32
CA ARG A 84 -3.92 -8.18 27.96
C ARG A 84 -2.63 -7.45 27.72
N ILE A 85 -1.80 -8.00 26.86
CA ILE A 85 -0.71 -7.28 26.19
C ILE A 85 -1.05 -7.22 24.70
N ARG A 86 -0.85 -6.06 24.10
CA ARG A 86 -1.22 -5.79 22.71
C ARG A 86 -0.09 -4.98 22.06
N PHE A 87 0.33 -5.36 20.85
CA PHE A 87 1.44 -4.70 20.16
C PHE A 87 1.29 -4.75 18.64
N MET A 88 1.84 -3.75 17.95
CA MET A 88 1.85 -3.68 16.49
C MET A 88 3.28 -3.87 15.96
N PRO A 89 3.65 -5.07 15.45
CA PRO A 89 5.00 -5.33 14.96
C PRO A 89 5.26 -4.59 13.64
N ASP A 90 6.44 -4.00 13.52
CA ASP A 90 6.84 -3.20 12.36
C ASP A 90 8.02 -3.83 11.58
N GLN A 91 8.50 -5.00 11.99
CA GLN A 91 9.60 -5.74 11.37
C GLN A 91 9.19 -7.19 11.14
N ILE A 92 9.40 -7.68 9.92
CA ILE A 92 9.19 -9.09 9.56
C ILE A 92 10.23 -9.96 10.28
N GLY A 93 9.79 -11.11 10.78
CA GLY A 93 10.61 -12.10 11.46
C GLY A 93 10.04 -12.51 12.82
N VAL A 94 10.83 -13.28 13.58
CA VAL A 94 10.42 -13.79 14.88
C VAL A 94 10.55 -12.71 15.95
N TRP A 95 9.43 -12.40 16.60
CA TRP A 95 9.37 -11.55 17.78
C TRP A 95 9.30 -12.38 19.04
N LYS A 96 9.89 -11.89 20.12
CA LYS A 96 9.77 -12.47 21.46
C LYS A 96 9.10 -11.47 22.38
N TYR A 97 8.33 -11.94 23.35
CA TYR A 97 7.76 -11.08 24.39
C TYR A 97 7.89 -11.71 25.77
N GLU A 98 8.07 -10.86 26.77
CA GLU A 98 8.05 -11.18 28.19
C GLU A 98 7.19 -10.13 28.89
N ALA A 99 6.19 -10.57 29.66
CA ALA A 99 5.29 -9.70 30.39
C ALA A 99 5.28 -10.08 31.87
N ALA A 100 5.27 -9.08 32.77
CA ALA A 100 5.32 -9.28 34.21
C ALA A 100 4.38 -8.32 34.94
N PHE A 101 3.75 -8.80 36.03
CA PHE A 101 2.95 -7.97 36.91
C PHE A 101 3.81 -7.30 38.00
N SER A 102 3.49 -6.05 38.34
CA SER A 102 4.21 -5.30 39.38
C SER A 102 4.03 -5.85 40.80
N ASP A 103 3.00 -6.66 41.03
CA ASP A 103 2.68 -7.29 42.32
C ASP A 103 3.39 -8.64 42.52
N GLY A 104 4.18 -9.10 41.53
CA GLY A 104 4.87 -10.39 41.55
C GLY A 104 4.01 -11.58 41.12
N THR A 105 2.75 -11.38 40.71
CA THR A 105 1.95 -12.43 40.09
C THR A 105 2.64 -12.93 38.82
N ALA A 106 2.54 -14.24 38.57
CA ALA A 106 3.17 -14.87 37.42
C ALA A 106 2.73 -14.20 36.11
N GLY A 107 3.69 -13.76 35.32
CA GLY A 107 3.50 -13.18 34.00
C GLY A 107 3.45 -14.23 32.89
N THR A 108 3.82 -13.83 31.68
CA THR A 108 3.90 -14.75 30.52
C THR A 108 5.06 -14.38 29.60
N SER A 109 5.54 -15.33 28.81
CA SER A 109 6.53 -15.10 27.76
C SER A 109 6.24 -15.97 26.56
N GLY A 110 6.59 -15.52 25.37
CA GLY A 110 6.38 -16.30 24.16
C GLY A 110 7.04 -15.70 22.93
N VAL A 111 6.71 -16.30 21.79
CA VAL A 111 7.15 -15.84 20.47
C VAL A 111 5.97 -15.77 19.51
N PHE A 112 6.04 -14.85 18.55
CA PHE A 112 5.13 -14.79 17.41
C PHE A 112 5.93 -14.45 16.15
N GLU A 113 5.47 -14.88 14.99
CA GLU A 113 6.12 -14.58 13.71
C GLU A 113 5.42 -13.41 13.03
N CYS A 114 6.14 -12.30 12.84
CA CYS A 114 5.65 -11.20 12.03
C CYS A 114 5.91 -11.49 10.55
N VAL A 115 4.86 -11.55 9.73
CA VAL A 115 4.96 -11.77 8.28
C VAL A 115 4.62 -10.50 7.52
N LYS A 116 4.95 -10.45 6.23
CA LYS A 116 4.57 -9.32 5.36
C LYS A 116 3.05 -9.18 5.32
N SER A 117 2.53 -7.97 5.52
CA SER A 117 1.10 -7.71 5.45
C SER A 117 0.67 -7.08 4.13
N GLY A 118 -0.65 -7.10 3.89
CA GLY A 118 -1.33 -6.26 2.90
C GLY A 118 -1.84 -4.93 3.48
N LEU A 119 -1.38 -4.53 4.66
CA LEU A 119 -1.65 -3.22 5.24
C LEU A 119 -0.64 -2.22 4.66
N PRO A 120 -1.01 -0.94 4.51
CA PRO A 120 -0.16 0.03 3.81
C PRO A 120 0.99 0.59 4.67
N GLY A 121 0.93 0.40 5.98
CA GLY A 121 1.86 0.96 6.96
C GLY A 121 1.20 1.94 7.92
N LEU A 122 1.98 2.44 8.89
CA LEU A 122 1.53 3.46 9.84
C LEU A 122 1.47 4.83 9.15
N ILE A 123 0.41 5.61 9.40
CA ILE A 123 0.20 6.91 8.77
C ILE A 123 1.12 7.97 9.38
N GLY A 124 1.75 8.79 8.52
CA GLY A 124 2.62 9.88 8.92
C GLY A 124 2.95 10.82 7.76
N ALA A 125 4.09 11.51 7.88
CA ALA A 125 4.64 12.29 6.78
C ALA A 125 5.25 11.35 5.72
N TYR A 126 5.00 11.62 4.44
CA TYR A 126 5.59 10.85 3.35
C TYR A 126 7.10 11.08 3.27
N GLU A 127 7.87 10.00 3.29
CA GLU A 127 9.33 10.07 3.44
C GLU A 127 10.03 10.85 2.31
N ALA A 128 9.58 10.70 1.05
CA ALA A 128 10.18 11.41 -0.07
C ALA A 128 9.75 12.88 -0.14
N ASN A 129 8.60 13.24 0.43
CA ASN A 129 8.12 14.62 0.48
C ASN A 129 7.17 14.83 1.67
N SER A 130 7.75 15.24 2.80
CA SER A 130 7.12 15.24 4.12
C SER A 130 5.99 16.28 4.32
N ILE A 131 5.71 17.12 3.33
CA ILE A 131 4.52 18.00 3.34
C ILE A 131 3.24 17.25 3.00
N TRP A 132 3.35 16.02 2.47
CA TRP A 132 2.21 15.16 2.16
C TRP A 132 2.11 14.04 3.19
N PHE A 133 0.90 13.53 3.41
CA PHE A 133 0.73 12.30 4.17
C PHE A 133 1.29 11.11 3.38
N GLY A 134 1.73 10.09 4.11
CA GLY A 134 2.17 8.82 3.56
C GLY A 134 2.13 7.73 4.63
N PHE A 135 2.53 6.53 4.23
CA PHE A 135 2.69 5.41 5.16
C PHE A 135 4.17 5.15 5.43
N LYS A 136 4.51 4.81 6.68
CA LYS A 136 5.88 4.46 7.08
C LYS A 136 6.36 3.24 6.29
N GLY A 137 7.46 3.37 5.54
CA GLY A 137 7.93 2.34 4.61
C GLY A 137 7.01 2.09 3.40
N GLY A 138 5.99 2.94 3.18
CA GLY A 138 4.98 2.81 2.14
C GLY A 138 4.91 4.03 1.20
N GLY A 139 3.82 4.09 0.43
CA GLY A 139 3.60 5.14 -0.57
C GLY A 139 3.00 6.43 0.00
N PRO A 140 2.86 7.48 -0.84
CA PRO A 140 2.15 8.69 -0.47
C PRO A 140 0.65 8.38 -0.26
N LEU A 141 0.02 9.11 0.66
CA LEU A 141 -1.39 8.98 1.02
C LEU A 141 -2.10 10.29 0.67
N LEU A 142 -3.06 10.21 -0.25
CA LEU A 142 -3.98 11.31 -0.51
C LEU A 142 -5.28 11.09 0.28
N VAL A 143 -5.55 11.98 1.23
CA VAL A 143 -6.72 11.88 2.11
C VAL A 143 -7.97 12.42 1.40
N ARG A 144 -9.02 11.60 1.34
CA ARG A 144 -10.40 12.02 1.04
C ARG A 144 -11.20 11.81 2.31
N SER A 145 -11.23 12.83 3.16
CA SER A 145 -11.89 12.73 4.46
C SER A 145 -13.32 13.24 4.46
N PHE A 146 -14.14 12.61 5.29
CA PHE A 146 -15.50 13.02 5.58
C PHE A 146 -15.75 13.21 7.08
N HIS A 147 -16.46 14.27 7.46
CA HIS A 147 -16.79 14.55 8.86
C HIS A 147 -18.09 13.85 9.28
N CYS A 148 -18.02 13.15 10.42
CA CYS A 148 -19.17 12.51 11.07
C CYS A 148 -19.39 13.11 12.47
N GLY A 149 -20.64 13.43 12.81
CA GLY A 149 -21.01 13.96 14.12
C GLY A 149 -20.88 12.94 15.26
N ASP A 150 -21.25 13.35 16.49
CA ASP A 150 -21.08 12.54 17.72
C ASP A 150 -21.86 11.21 17.70
N ARG A 151 -22.86 11.11 16.81
CA ARG A 151 -23.76 9.96 16.69
C ARG A 151 -23.06 8.66 16.25
N PHE A 152 -21.92 8.75 15.56
CA PHE A 152 -21.32 7.57 14.90
C PHE A 152 -20.98 6.43 15.89
N PHE A 153 -20.48 6.79 17.08
CA PHE A 153 -20.19 5.85 18.17
C PHE A 153 -21.38 5.66 19.13
N ALA A 154 -22.59 6.13 18.82
CA ALA A 154 -23.70 6.08 19.76
C ALA A 154 -24.40 4.72 19.78
N LYS A 155 -24.48 4.07 20.96
CA LYS A 155 -25.10 2.75 21.14
C LYS A 155 -26.60 2.78 20.91
N ASN A 156 -27.24 3.88 21.29
CA ASN A 156 -28.68 4.09 21.10
C ASN A 156 -29.04 4.56 19.68
N TRP A 157 -28.06 4.64 18.78
CA TRP A 157 -28.30 4.78 17.35
C TRP A 157 -28.09 3.44 16.61
N ASP A 158 -26.95 2.82 16.90
CA ASP A 158 -26.53 1.52 16.35
C ASP A 158 -25.66 0.76 17.36
N ASP A 159 -26.17 -0.31 17.95
CA ASP A 159 -25.47 -1.19 18.89
C ASP A 159 -24.80 -2.33 18.12
N PRO A 160 -23.45 -2.41 18.06
CA PRO A 160 -22.76 -3.48 17.34
C PRO A 160 -23.06 -4.89 17.88
N GLY A 161 -23.66 -5.02 19.07
CA GLY A 161 -24.12 -6.29 19.64
C GLY A 161 -25.57 -6.66 19.31
N ASP A 162 -26.33 -5.80 18.64
CA ASP A 162 -27.77 -5.99 18.38
C ASP A 162 -28.13 -5.67 16.93
N SER A 163 -28.22 -6.70 16.09
CA SER A 163 -28.58 -6.54 14.67
C SER A 163 -30.04 -6.11 14.44
N SER A 164 -30.88 -6.01 15.49
CA SER A 164 -32.29 -5.64 15.35
C SER A 164 -32.52 -4.15 15.07
N ASP A 165 -31.50 -3.31 15.26
CA ASP A 165 -31.54 -1.88 14.97
C ASP A 165 -31.32 -1.52 13.49
N GLY A 166 -31.10 -2.52 12.63
CA GLY A 166 -30.94 -2.36 11.19
C GLY A 166 -29.50 -2.14 10.71
N GLU A 167 -28.48 -2.32 11.57
CA GLU A 167 -27.05 -2.19 11.21
C GLU A 167 -26.74 -0.84 10.51
N LYS A 168 -27.31 0.25 11.02
CA LYS A 168 -27.26 1.59 10.42
C LYS A 168 -25.84 2.07 10.18
N ARG A 169 -24.90 1.74 11.09
CA ARG A 169 -23.48 2.09 10.91
C ARG A 169 -22.87 1.36 9.72
N LYS A 170 -23.18 0.08 9.54
CA LYS A 170 -22.74 -0.71 8.39
C LYS A 170 -23.27 -0.11 7.09
N VAL A 171 -24.56 0.25 7.04
CA VAL A 171 -25.19 0.92 5.89
C VAL A 171 -24.47 2.22 5.54
N PHE A 172 -24.18 3.06 6.55
CA PHE A 172 -23.42 4.28 6.37
C PHE A 172 -22.00 4.02 5.84
N LEU A 173 -21.28 3.05 6.40
CA LEU A 173 -19.90 2.74 6.02
C LEU A 173 -19.81 2.16 4.60
N ASP A 174 -20.74 1.29 4.22
CA ASP A 174 -20.85 0.77 2.85
C ASP A 174 -21.05 1.94 1.87
N TRP A 175 -21.97 2.86 2.18
CA TRP A 175 -22.19 4.07 1.38
C TRP A 175 -20.93 4.96 1.32
N ALA A 176 -20.26 5.22 2.45
CA ALA A 176 -19.07 6.06 2.49
C ALA A 176 -17.94 5.48 1.62
N GLN A 177 -17.78 4.16 1.60
CA GLN A 177 -16.86 3.47 0.69
C GLN A 177 -17.28 3.58 -0.77
N THR A 178 -18.58 3.58 -1.11
CA THR A 178 -19.03 3.83 -2.49
C THR A 178 -18.74 5.26 -2.98
N GLN A 179 -18.75 6.24 -2.06
CA GLN A 179 -18.29 7.60 -2.35
C GLN A 179 -16.75 7.69 -2.37
N GLY A 180 -16.10 6.63 -1.90
CA GLY A 180 -14.66 6.43 -1.87
C GLY A 180 -13.94 7.21 -0.76
N TYR A 181 -14.65 7.63 0.29
CA TYR A 181 -14.00 8.19 1.47
C TYR A 181 -13.03 7.16 2.06
N ASN A 182 -11.78 7.59 2.27
CA ASN A 182 -10.74 6.74 2.87
C ASN A 182 -10.41 7.16 4.31
N THR A 183 -10.99 8.28 4.77
CA THR A 183 -10.78 8.83 6.11
C THR A 183 -12.10 9.35 6.66
N LEU A 184 -12.36 9.12 7.94
CA LEU A 184 -13.47 9.72 8.67
C LEU A 184 -12.92 10.61 9.80
N SER A 185 -13.34 11.87 9.81
CA SER A 185 -13.15 12.77 10.94
C SER A 185 -14.34 12.64 11.87
N ILE A 186 -14.17 11.92 12.99
CA ILE A 186 -15.27 11.56 13.87
C ILE A 186 -15.28 12.50 15.07
N ALA A 187 -16.44 13.13 15.33
CA ALA A 187 -16.61 14.12 16.38
C ALA A 187 -16.30 13.57 17.78
N SER A 188 -16.78 12.36 18.07
CA SER A 188 -16.54 11.70 19.35
C SER A 188 -16.41 10.19 19.24
N HIS A 189 -15.33 9.67 19.81
CA HIS A 189 -15.19 8.26 20.18
C HIS A 189 -14.45 8.05 21.50
N TYR A 190 -13.82 9.09 22.05
CA TYR A 190 -13.19 9.05 23.37
C TYR A 190 -14.08 9.58 24.50
N LEU A 191 -15.20 10.22 24.17
CA LEU A 191 -15.82 11.21 25.05
C LEU A 191 -17.35 11.12 25.03
N ASN A 192 -17.95 11.29 26.21
CA ASN A 192 -19.37 11.56 26.31
C ASN A 192 -19.58 13.08 26.42
N ARG A 193 -20.24 13.67 25.41
CA ARG A 193 -20.64 15.07 25.41
C ARG A 193 -22.13 15.16 25.73
N ASP A 194 -22.47 15.81 26.84
CA ASP A 194 -23.87 16.09 27.21
C ASP A 194 -24.23 17.57 27.03
N SER A 195 -23.98 18.08 25.83
CA SER A 195 -24.31 19.47 25.47
C SER A 195 -25.46 19.54 24.49
N ALA A 196 -26.32 20.56 24.63
CA ALA A 196 -27.38 20.81 23.66
C ALA A 196 -26.78 20.92 22.24
N ALA A 197 -27.42 20.24 21.28
CA ALA A 197 -26.98 20.13 19.90
C ALA A 197 -25.58 19.51 19.69
N ARG A 198 -24.96 18.95 20.74
CA ARG A 198 -23.63 18.31 20.74
C ARG A 198 -23.59 17.11 21.70
N GLY A 199 -23.92 15.93 21.17
CA GLY A 199 -23.87 14.67 21.92
C GLY A 199 -25.01 14.42 22.92
N ARG A 200 -25.71 15.45 23.44
CA ARG A 200 -26.85 15.24 24.36
C ARG A 200 -27.89 14.31 23.77
N GLY A 201 -28.24 13.26 24.53
CA GLY A 201 -29.18 12.22 24.13
C GLY A 201 -28.54 11.08 23.33
N TRP A 202 -27.25 11.15 23.01
CA TRP A 202 -26.49 10.05 22.41
C TRP A 202 -25.66 9.34 23.47
N THR A 203 -25.86 8.04 23.60
CA THR A 203 -25.06 7.18 24.46
C THR A 203 -23.78 6.87 23.70
N THR A 204 -22.70 7.62 23.94
CA THR A 204 -21.36 7.43 23.34
C THR A 204 -20.39 6.87 24.38
N PRO A 205 -19.24 6.27 23.97
CA PRO A 205 -18.28 5.69 24.90
C PRO A 205 -17.82 6.69 25.97
N ARG A 206 -17.90 6.27 27.24
CA ARG A 206 -17.43 7.06 28.39
C ARG A 206 -16.11 6.49 28.88
N LEU A 207 -15.00 7.02 28.36
CA LEU A 207 -13.66 6.52 28.69
C LEU A 207 -13.06 7.08 29.98
N TRP A 208 -13.77 8.00 30.67
CA TRP A 208 -13.39 8.49 31.99
C TRP A 208 -14.60 8.69 32.92
N PRO A 209 -14.58 8.18 34.17
CA PRO A 209 -13.56 7.28 34.76
C PRO A 209 -13.37 5.98 33.96
N LEU A 210 -12.21 5.33 34.11
CA LEU A 210 -11.85 4.15 33.31
C LEU A 210 -12.84 3.00 33.52
N ASP A 211 -13.33 2.44 32.41
CA ASP A 211 -14.19 1.26 32.38
C ASP A 211 -13.85 0.38 31.17
N ALA A 212 -13.32 -0.82 31.40
CA ALA A 212 -12.91 -1.71 30.32
C ALA A 212 -14.04 -2.08 29.33
N ALA A 213 -15.31 -2.08 29.77
CA ALA A 213 -16.44 -2.38 28.89
C ALA A 213 -16.68 -1.27 27.86
N GLU A 214 -16.53 0.00 28.25
CA GLU A 214 -16.65 1.16 27.36
C GLU A 214 -15.56 1.15 26.28
N PHE A 215 -14.33 0.77 26.66
CA PHE A 215 -13.23 0.61 25.70
C PHE A 215 -13.48 -0.53 24.71
N ARG A 216 -13.91 -1.71 25.17
CA ARG A 216 -14.23 -2.82 24.26
C ARG A 216 -15.32 -2.46 23.25
N TRP A 217 -16.34 -1.74 23.71
CA TRP A 217 -17.40 -1.28 22.82
C TRP A 217 -16.89 -0.32 21.74
N MET A 218 -16.06 0.66 22.10
CA MET A 218 -15.38 1.52 21.12
C MET A 218 -14.49 0.69 20.16
N GLU A 219 -13.70 -0.24 20.70
CA GLU A 219 -12.78 -1.09 19.91
C GLU A 219 -13.50 -1.94 18.87
N THR A 220 -14.71 -2.45 19.15
CA THR A 220 -15.52 -3.17 18.16
C THR A 220 -15.77 -2.33 16.90
N ILE A 221 -16.06 -1.04 17.07
CA ILE A 221 -16.31 -0.12 15.96
C ILE A 221 -14.99 0.22 15.25
N LEU A 222 -13.89 0.41 15.99
CA LEU A 222 -12.57 0.66 15.42
C LEU A 222 -12.04 -0.53 14.62
N ASP A 223 -12.34 -1.77 15.05
CA ASP A 223 -11.97 -3.00 14.34
C ASP A 223 -12.66 -3.08 12.97
N ASP A 224 -13.94 -2.71 12.86
CA ASP A 224 -14.64 -2.64 11.57
C ASP A 224 -14.04 -1.57 10.65
N LEU A 225 -13.72 -0.38 11.18
CA LEU A 225 -13.06 0.68 10.42
C LEU A 225 -11.67 0.24 9.92
N ALA A 226 -10.89 -0.45 10.75
CA ALA A 226 -9.59 -0.99 10.37
C ALA A 226 -9.70 -2.06 9.28
N ALA A 227 -10.65 -2.99 9.40
CA ALA A 227 -10.93 -4.02 8.40
C ALA A 227 -11.34 -3.42 7.05
N ARG A 228 -12.10 -2.32 7.07
CA ARG A 228 -12.50 -1.54 5.89
C ARG A 228 -11.40 -0.63 5.33
N ARG A 229 -10.24 -0.57 6.00
CA ARG A 229 -9.12 0.34 5.69
C ARG A 229 -9.52 1.82 5.69
N ILE A 230 -10.42 2.20 6.59
CA ILE A 230 -10.84 3.58 6.80
C ILE A 230 -9.97 4.20 7.90
N ILE A 231 -9.32 5.31 7.58
CA ILE A 231 -8.52 6.09 8.52
C ILE A 231 -9.44 6.87 9.45
N VAL A 232 -9.09 6.97 10.73
CA VAL A 232 -9.90 7.68 11.73
C VAL A 232 -9.14 8.87 12.28
N PHE A 233 -9.75 10.04 12.19
CA PHE A 233 -9.30 11.25 12.87
C PHE A 233 -10.22 11.60 14.06
N PRO A 234 -9.70 11.59 15.32
CA PRO A 234 -10.44 12.02 16.51
C PRO A 234 -10.57 13.55 16.54
N PHE A 235 -11.71 14.08 16.13
CA PHE A 235 -11.93 15.54 16.08
C PHE A 235 -11.74 16.23 17.42
N ALA A 236 -12.30 15.68 18.50
CA ALA A 236 -12.19 16.24 19.85
C ALA A 236 -10.87 15.88 20.55
N GLY A 237 -10.12 14.91 20.03
CA GLY A 237 -8.88 14.42 20.63
C GLY A 237 -9.07 13.71 21.97
N PHE A 238 -7.97 13.39 22.64
CA PHE A 238 -7.97 12.75 23.97
C PHE A 238 -8.64 13.63 25.04
N PHE A 239 -8.46 14.95 24.93
CA PHE A 239 -9.02 15.93 25.86
C PHE A 239 -9.93 16.90 25.12
N GLY A 240 -11.22 16.56 25.07
CA GLY A 240 -12.17 17.31 24.25
C GLY A 240 -13.06 18.28 25.02
N ARG A 241 -13.47 19.35 24.34
CA ARG A 241 -14.31 20.39 24.91
C ARG A 241 -15.70 19.88 25.30
N GLU A 242 -16.19 20.28 26.47
CA GLU A 242 -17.52 19.90 26.97
C GLU A 242 -17.69 18.38 27.10
N SER A 243 -16.62 17.69 27.49
CA SER A 243 -16.57 16.23 27.64
C SER A 243 -16.07 15.80 29.01
N SER A 244 -16.39 14.56 29.41
CA SER A 244 -15.82 13.94 30.60
C SER A 244 -14.40 13.45 30.33
N PHE A 245 -13.40 14.19 30.83
CA PHE A 245 -11.99 13.81 30.81
C PHE A 245 -11.33 14.14 32.17
N PRO A 246 -10.21 13.50 32.54
CA PRO A 246 -9.55 13.73 33.83
C PRO A 246 -8.96 15.14 33.97
N GLY A 247 -9.19 15.77 35.13
CA GLY A 247 -8.75 17.14 35.41
C GLY A 247 -7.37 17.25 36.07
N THR A 248 -6.91 16.24 36.80
CA THR A 248 -5.60 16.26 37.46
C THR A 248 -4.51 15.67 36.56
N HIS A 249 -3.26 16.09 36.74
CA HIS A 249 -2.15 15.52 35.95
C HIS A 249 -2.00 14.01 36.13
N ALA A 250 -2.15 13.51 37.37
CA ALA A 250 -2.01 12.08 37.65
C ALA A 250 -3.11 11.27 36.95
N ASP A 251 -4.36 11.76 36.98
CA ASP A 251 -5.48 11.09 36.31
C ASP A 251 -5.35 11.16 34.78
N GLN A 252 -4.82 12.26 34.24
CA GLN A 252 -4.52 12.38 32.81
C GLN A 252 -3.45 11.38 32.37
N THR A 253 -2.38 11.22 33.15
CA THR A 253 -1.35 10.20 32.91
C THR A 253 -1.95 8.79 32.97
N LEU A 254 -2.77 8.50 33.97
CA LEU A 254 -3.45 7.21 34.10
C LEU A 254 -4.33 6.92 32.87
N TYR A 255 -5.15 7.90 32.48
CA TYR A 255 -6.01 7.81 31.29
C TYR A 255 -5.20 7.59 30.00
N LEU A 256 -4.13 8.34 29.78
CA LEU A 256 -3.28 8.21 28.59
C LEU A 256 -2.59 6.85 28.54
N ARG A 257 -2.01 6.39 29.66
CA ARG A 257 -1.35 5.07 29.75
C ARG A 257 -2.32 3.96 29.38
N TYR A 258 -3.51 3.96 29.99
CA TYR A 258 -4.51 2.94 29.75
C TYR A 258 -5.07 3.00 28.32
N THR A 259 -5.40 4.21 27.83
CA THR A 259 -5.95 4.40 26.49
C THR A 259 -4.95 4.02 25.40
N LEU A 260 -3.68 4.41 25.50
CA LEU A 260 -2.67 4.08 24.50
C LEU A 260 -2.29 2.60 24.52
N ALA A 261 -2.22 1.96 25.69
CA ALA A 261 -2.01 0.50 25.78
C ALA A 261 -3.06 -0.30 24.97
N ARG A 262 -4.27 0.25 24.85
CA ARG A 262 -5.36 -0.33 24.07
C ARG A 262 -5.31 0.08 22.59
N LEU A 263 -5.03 1.34 22.29
CA LEU A 263 -5.24 1.92 20.95
C LEU A 263 -4.02 2.02 20.06
N SER A 264 -2.81 1.99 20.60
CA SER A 264 -1.59 2.13 19.77
C SER A 264 -1.37 0.96 18.81
N ALA A 265 -2.14 -0.13 18.88
CA ALA A 265 -2.04 -1.22 17.91
C ALA A 265 -2.96 -1.05 16.67
N TYR A 266 -3.61 0.10 16.50
CA TYR A 266 -4.45 0.38 15.33
C TYR A 266 -3.70 1.24 14.29
N TRP A 267 -3.26 0.64 13.19
CA TRP A 267 -2.51 1.31 12.13
C TRP A 267 -3.25 2.49 11.47
N ASN A 268 -4.59 2.48 11.51
CA ASN A 268 -5.46 3.42 10.81
C ASN A 268 -5.89 4.63 11.66
N LEU A 269 -5.29 4.84 12.84
CA LEU A 269 -5.60 6.02 13.67
C LEU A 269 -4.66 7.20 13.43
N LEU A 270 -5.22 8.39 13.43
CA LEU A 270 -4.50 9.63 13.70
C LEU A 270 -4.78 10.04 15.14
N PHE A 271 -3.86 10.76 15.79
CA PHE A 271 -4.06 11.26 17.14
C PHE A 271 -4.21 12.78 17.19
N ASN A 272 -4.95 13.23 18.19
CA ASN A 272 -5.20 14.64 18.48
C ASN A 272 -5.16 14.84 19.99
N VAL A 273 -4.31 15.75 20.49
CA VAL A 273 -4.19 16.05 21.92
C VAL A 273 -5.55 16.48 22.48
N GLY A 274 -6.21 17.42 21.82
CA GLY A 274 -7.48 17.94 22.30
C GLY A 274 -8.15 18.91 21.33
N GLY A 275 -9.46 19.09 21.50
CA GLY A 275 -10.26 19.93 20.63
C GLY A 275 -11.77 19.83 20.83
N PRO A 276 -12.55 20.56 20.02
CA PRO A 276 -12.06 21.68 19.25
C PRO A 276 -11.69 22.86 20.17
N GLU A 277 -10.60 23.55 19.81
CA GLU A 277 -10.19 24.85 20.34
C GLU A 277 -9.83 24.85 21.85
N PRO A 278 -8.82 24.08 22.31
CA PRO A 278 -8.40 24.06 23.71
C PRO A 278 -8.17 25.45 24.33
N LEU A 279 -7.68 26.36 23.51
CA LEU A 279 -7.33 27.74 23.86
C LEU A 279 -8.39 28.77 23.41
N LEU A 280 -9.66 28.37 23.22
CA LEU A 280 -10.69 29.30 22.75
C LEU A 280 -10.75 30.55 23.66
N ARG A 281 -10.64 31.73 23.03
CA ARG A 281 -10.61 33.00 23.75
C ARG A 281 -11.85 33.17 24.64
N GLY A 282 -11.60 33.42 25.92
CA GLY A 282 -12.65 33.63 26.93
C GLY A 282 -13.27 32.35 27.49
N LYS A 283 -12.97 31.17 26.92
CA LYS A 283 -13.42 29.86 27.41
C LYS A 283 -12.36 28.75 27.19
N PRO A 284 -11.09 28.96 27.60
CA PRO A 284 -10.08 27.91 27.48
C PRO A 284 -10.42 26.77 28.45
N PHE A 285 -10.16 25.52 28.03
CA PHE A 285 -10.32 24.34 28.90
C PHE A 285 -9.01 23.57 29.10
N LEU A 286 -7.94 23.95 28.38
CA LEU A 286 -6.56 23.57 28.65
C LEU A 286 -5.66 24.81 28.52
N SER A 287 -4.54 24.82 29.23
CA SER A 287 -3.51 25.84 29.05
C SER A 287 -2.49 25.44 27.96
N PHE A 288 -1.67 26.40 27.51
CA PHE A 288 -0.53 26.10 26.63
C PHE A 288 0.43 25.08 27.24
N ALA A 289 0.66 25.15 28.56
CA ALA A 289 1.54 24.23 29.28
C ALA A 289 0.96 22.81 29.31
N ASP A 290 -0.36 22.69 29.49
CA ASP A 290 -1.04 21.40 29.45
C ASP A 290 -0.90 20.74 28.07
N ILE A 291 -1.17 21.48 27.00
CA ILE A 291 -1.11 20.95 25.62
C ILE A 291 0.30 20.45 25.29
N ARG A 292 1.34 21.23 25.64
CA ARG A 292 2.75 20.82 25.43
C ARG A 292 3.10 19.56 26.21
N ARG A 293 2.74 19.51 27.49
CA ARG A 293 3.00 18.35 28.36
C ARG A 293 2.27 17.12 27.83
N LEU A 294 0.97 17.23 27.59
CA LEU A 294 0.12 16.13 27.15
C LEU A 294 0.54 15.63 25.75
N GLY A 295 0.89 16.52 24.83
CA GLY A 295 1.43 16.13 23.52
C GLY A 295 2.75 15.37 23.62
N GLY A 296 3.67 15.84 24.48
CA GLY A 296 4.92 15.14 24.77
C GLY A 296 4.71 13.78 25.44
N GLU A 297 3.75 13.69 26.36
CA GLU A 297 3.39 12.47 27.09
C GLU A 297 2.75 11.42 26.17
N ILE A 298 1.79 11.83 25.32
CA ILE A 298 1.22 10.95 24.29
C ILE A 298 2.33 10.42 23.38
N ARG A 299 3.24 11.28 22.90
CA ARG A 299 4.36 10.87 22.04
C ARG A 299 5.30 9.88 22.74
N ALA A 300 5.54 10.04 24.04
CA ALA A 300 6.40 9.15 24.80
C ALA A 300 5.76 7.79 25.07
N LEU A 301 4.44 7.76 25.28
CA LEU A 301 3.68 6.54 25.56
C LEU A 301 3.30 5.76 24.29
N ASP A 302 3.09 6.45 23.16
CA ASP A 302 2.73 5.83 21.88
C ASP A 302 3.95 5.30 21.12
N VAL A 303 4.38 4.10 21.48
CA VAL A 303 5.57 3.43 20.92
C VAL A 303 5.56 3.31 19.39
N PRO A 304 4.46 2.94 18.72
CA PRO A 304 4.44 2.88 17.26
C PRO A 304 4.62 4.23 16.57
N GLY A 305 4.19 5.31 17.23
CA GLY A 305 4.46 6.68 16.83
C GLY A 305 3.48 7.24 15.80
N HIS A 306 2.17 7.14 16.07
CA HIS A 306 1.11 7.75 15.28
C HIS A 306 1.34 9.24 15.07
N ALA A 307 0.87 9.76 13.95
CA ALA A 307 0.86 11.19 13.70
C ALA A 307 -0.07 11.89 14.70
N LEU A 308 0.40 12.96 15.34
CA LEU A 308 -0.28 13.67 16.43
C LEU A 308 -0.45 15.15 16.10
N THR A 309 -1.62 15.71 16.38
CA THR A 309 -1.94 17.15 16.21
C THR A 309 -2.64 17.72 17.44
N VAL A 310 -3.04 18.98 17.38
CA VAL A 310 -4.02 19.63 18.27
C VAL A 310 -5.00 20.47 17.44
N HIS A 311 -6.30 20.31 17.67
CA HIS A 311 -7.32 21.03 16.89
C HIS A 311 -7.57 22.44 17.46
N ASN A 312 -6.81 23.42 16.96
CA ASN A 312 -6.85 24.81 17.42
C ASN A 312 -8.00 25.64 16.81
N ALA A 313 -8.23 26.81 17.42
CA ALA A 313 -9.09 27.84 16.84
C ALA A 313 -8.59 28.30 15.47
N THR A 314 -9.51 28.81 14.65
CA THR A 314 -9.16 29.44 13.36
C THR A 314 -8.07 30.50 13.54
N GLY A 315 -6.95 30.33 12.85
CA GLY A 315 -5.77 31.18 13.00
C GLY A 315 -4.50 30.42 12.70
N ASP A 316 -3.37 30.95 13.17
CA ASP A 316 -2.08 30.30 13.00
C ASP A 316 -1.87 29.23 14.08
N ASP A 317 -1.33 28.07 13.68
CA ASP A 317 -1.05 26.98 14.62
C ASP A 317 0.21 27.28 15.46
N VAL A 318 -0.02 27.59 16.72
CA VAL A 318 1.03 27.94 17.71
C VAL A 318 1.85 26.74 18.17
N PHE A 319 1.40 25.51 17.93
CA PHE A 319 2.09 24.27 18.32
C PHE A 319 2.83 23.60 17.16
N ARG A 320 2.80 24.20 15.96
CA ARG A 320 3.47 23.67 14.76
C ARG A 320 4.96 23.37 14.90
N GLY A 321 5.63 23.98 15.88
CA GLY A 321 7.06 23.80 16.17
C GLY A 321 7.36 22.80 17.28
N GLU A 322 6.35 22.18 17.90
CA GLU A 322 6.56 21.25 19.00
C GLU A 322 7.14 19.91 18.51
N PRO A 323 8.06 19.25 19.24
CA PRO A 323 8.70 18.00 18.79
C PRO A 323 7.73 16.84 18.54
N TRP A 324 6.60 16.82 19.25
CA TRP A 324 5.58 15.77 19.12
C TRP A 324 4.64 15.98 17.92
N PHE A 325 4.67 17.16 17.29
CA PHE A 325 3.77 17.58 16.23
C PHE A 325 4.03 16.79 14.93
N GLY A 326 3.03 16.03 14.51
CA GLY A 326 3.07 15.12 13.36
C GLY A 326 2.37 15.63 12.11
N PHE A 327 1.39 16.52 12.24
CA PHE A 327 0.69 17.17 11.13
C PHE A 327 -0.11 18.36 11.66
N GLY A 328 -0.39 19.35 10.81
CA GLY A 328 -1.22 20.48 11.16
C GLY A 328 -2.70 20.23 10.89
N THR A 329 -3.55 20.79 11.74
CA THR A 329 -5.00 20.84 11.52
C THR A 329 -5.49 22.28 11.50
N LEU A 330 -6.31 22.63 10.52
CA LEU A 330 -6.91 23.95 10.41
C LEU A 330 -8.42 23.89 10.51
N GLN A 331 -8.95 24.69 11.42
CA GLN A 331 -10.37 24.92 11.57
C GLN A 331 -10.92 25.97 10.58
N GLY A 332 -10.05 26.80 10.03
CA GLY A 332 -10.42 27.87 9.12
C GLY A 332 -9.28 28.24 8.18
N PRO A 333 -9.53 29.12 7.20
CA PRO A 333 -10.66 30.03 7.14
C PRO A 333 -11.90 29.36 6.55
N LYS A 334 -13.07 29.76 7.05
CA LYS A 334 -14.39 29.32 6.58
C LYS A 334 -14.89 30.41 5.62
N THR A 335 -14.66 30.27 4.32
CA THR A 335 -14.80 31.39 3.39
C THR A 335 -15.06 30.95 1.95
N THR A 336 -15.74 31.81 1.21
CA THR A 336 -15.82 31.77 -0.27
C THR A 336 -14.71 32.62 -0.91
N ASP A 337 -13.83 33.28 -0.17
CA ASP A 337 -12.65 33.94 -0.77
C ASP A 337 -11.50 32.94 -0.90
N ARG A 338 -11.23 32.48 -2.14
CA ARG A 338 -10.20 31.47 -2.45
C ARG A 338 -8.79 32.01 -2.24
N ARG A 339 -8.58 33.32 -2.43
CA ARG A 339 -7.28 33.95 -2.12
C ARG A 339 -7.03 33.90 -0.62
N ARG A 340 -8.04 34.26 0.19
CA ARG A 340 -7.94 34.15 1.64
C ARG A 340 -7.76 32.69 2.10
N LEU A 341 -8.48 31.76 1.48
CA LEU A 341 -8.34 30.33 1.75
C LEU A 341 -6.90 29.86 1.53
N ALA A 342 -6.36 30.07 0.32
CA ALA A 342 -5.00 29.68 -0.01
C ALA A 342 -3.96 30.39 0.88
N GLU A 343 -4.10 31.70 1.13
CA GLU A 343 -3.18 32.47 1.97
C GLU A 343 -3.03 31.85 3.37
N VAL A 344 -4.15 31.51 4.03
CA VAL A 344 -4.12 30.95 5.37
C VAL A 344 -3.59 29.51 5.38
N LEU A 345 -3.97 28.68 4.40
CA LEU A 345 -3.43 27.32 4.24
C LEU A 345 -1.91 27.36 4.06
N LEU A 346 -1.42 28.18 3.13
CA LEU A 346 0.01 28.30 2.81
C LEU A 346 0.83 28.89 3.95
N ARG A 347 0.32 29.88 4.68
CA ARG A 347 1.02 30.43 5.86
C ARG A 347 1.15 29.42 7.01
N ASN A 348 0.22 28.47 7.09
CA ASN A 348 0.20 27.44 8.13
C ASN A 348 0.87 26.12 7.72
N HIS A 349 1.39 26.05 6.50
CA HIS A 349 2.17 24.89 6.08
C HIS A 349 3.44 24.75 6.92
N HIS A 350 3.69 23.52 7.36
CA HIS A 350 4.96 23.16 7.97
C HIS A 350 5.89 22.61 6.87
N PRO A 351 7.18 22.99 6.84
CA PRO A 351 8.09 22.59 5.76
C PRO A 351 8.33 21.08 5.66
N ALA A 352 8.04 20.34 6.74
CA ALA A 352 8.25 18.90 6.85
C ALA A 352 7.10 18.12 7.52
N ARG A 353 5.88 18.66 7.53
CA ARG A 353 4.72 17.96 8.09
C ARG A 353 3.49 18.20 7.21
N PRO A 354 2.57 17.24 7.11
CA PRO A 354 1.35 17.41 6.34
C PRO A 354 0.39 18.43 6.96
N LEU A 355 -0.52 18.95 6.14
CA LEU A 355 -1.58 19.86 6.56
C LEU A 355 -2.95 19.26 6.27
N TYR A 356 -3.84 19.32 7.24
CA TYR A 356 -5.20 18.82 7.15
C TYR A 356 -6.21 19.97 7.35
N ALA A 357 -6.92 20.31 6.26
CA ALA A 357 -7.95 21.35 6.25
C ALA A 357 -9.23 20.78 6.88
N GLN A 358 -9.23 20.72 8.20
CA GLN A 358 -10.11 19.86 8.99
C GLN A 358 -11.53 20.42 9.11
N GLU A 359 -11.71 21.70 9.43
CA GLU A 359 -13.06 22.32 9.56
C GLU A 359 -13.22 23.51 8.58
N THR A 360 -12.62 23.41 7.38
CA THR A 360 -12.67 24.50 6.39
C THR A 360 -13.85 24.42 5.42
N LEU A 361 -14.27 23.22 5.00
CA LEU A 361 -15.22 23.01 3.90
C LEU A 361 -16.44 22.16 4.31
N TRP A 362 -17.26 22.70 5.23
CA TRP A 362 -18.46 22.04 5.75
C TRP A 362 -19.74 22.81 5.40
N PRO A 363 -20.29 22.67 4.18
CA PRO A 363 -21.59 23.23 3.82
C PRO A 363 -22.72 22.84 4.77
N GLY A 364 -23.63 23.79 4.99
CA GLY A 364 -24.79 23.66 5.89
C GLY A 364 -24.45 23.78 7.39
N ASN A 365 -23.18 23.98 7.75
CA ASN A 365 -22.79 24.34 9.10
C ASN A 365 -23.14 25.81 9.36
N THR A 366 -23.98 26.10 10.33
CA THR A 366 -24.41 27.45 10.71
C THR A 366 -23.40 28.17 11.60
N VAL A 367 -22.36 27.48 12.07
CA VAL A 367 -21.35 28.05 12.97
C VAL A 367 -20.15 28.58 12.18
N GLY A 368 -20.32 29.79 11.66
CA GLY A 368 -19.25 30.57 11.03
C GLY A 368 -18.85 30.13 9.63
N HIS A 369 -19.58 29.20 9.00
CA HIS A 369 -19.42 28.91 7.57
C HIS A 369 -20.41 29.72 6.74
N PRO A 370 -19.99 30.27 5.58
CA PRO A 370 -20.91 30.87 4.63
C PRO A 370 -21.78 29.79 3.96
N ALA A 371 -22.86 30.23 3.33
CA ALA A 371 -23.61 29.37 2.41
C ALA A 371 -22.74 29.11 1.16
N TYR A 372 -22.28 27.88 1.00
CA TYR A 372 -21.51 27.47 -0.17
C TYR A 372 -22.45 27.01 -1.29
N SER A 373 -22.25 27.55 -2.49
CA SER A 373 -22.77 26.96 -3.72
C SER A 373 -21.98 25.69 -4.07
N ASP A 374 -22.53 24.87 -4.98
CA ASP A 374 -21.82 23.70 -5.52
C ASP A 374 -20.51 24.12 -6.25
N GLU A 375 -20.48 25.31 -6.85
CA GLU A 375 -19.25 25.89 -7.40
C GLU A 375 -18.24 26.25 -6.31
N ASP A 376 -18.67 26.85 -5.21
CA ASP A 376 -17.78 27.16 -4.09
C ASP A 376 -17.16 25.90 -3.50
N ILE A 377 -17.95 24.83 -3.34
CA ILE A 377 -17.45 23.54 -2.84
C ILE A 377 -16.34 23.01 -3.75
N ARG A 378 -16.59 22.95 -5.06
CA ARG A 378 -15.63 22.46 -6.05
C ARG A 378 -14.35 23.29 -6.07
N ARG A 379 -14.48 24.61 -6.12
CA ARG A 379 -13.34 25.54 -6.22
C ARG A 379 -12.53 25.60 -4.93
N ASN A 380 -13.18 25.57 -3.77
CA ASN A 380 -12.47 25.46 -2.49
C ASN A 380 -11.74 24.12 -2.37
N ALA A 381 -12.35 23.01 -2.79
CA ALA A 381 -11.70 21.71 -2.76
C ALA A 381 -10.43 21.67 -3.63
N PHE A 382 -10.47 22.18 -4.86
CA PHE A 382 -9.27 22.34 -5.68
C PHE A 382 -8.24 23.26 -5.02
N THR A 383 -8.67 24.41 -4.50
CA THR A 383 -7.77 25.36 -3.81
C THR A 383 -7.06 24.72 -2.61
N ILE A 384 -7.76 23.89 -1.82
CA ILE A 384 -7.20 23.14 -0.69
C ILE A 384 -6.11 22.18 -1.17
N LEU A 385 -6.39 21.34 -2.18
CA LEU A 385 -5.42 20.37 -2.71
C LEU A 385 -4.22 21.04 -3.36
N PHE A 386 -4.42 22.10 -4.15
CA PHE A 386 -3.33 22.87 -4.78
C PHE A 386 -2.58 23.78 -3.79
N SER A 387 -3.08 23.93 -2.58
CA SER A 387 -2.33 24.47 -1.45
C SER A 387 -1.60 23.39 -0.66
N ALA A 388 -1.54 22.14 -1.15
CA ALA A 388 -0.99 20.96 -0.46
C ALA A 388 -1.63 20.63 0.89
N ALA A 389 -2.90 20.98 1.08
CA ALA A 389 -3.66 20.58 2.26
C ALA A 389 -4.66 19.47 1.92
N MET A 390 -4.90 18.57 2.87
CA MET A 390 -5.86 17.48 2.71
C MET A 390 -7.27 17.95 3.03
N ILE A 391 -8.26 17.52 2.23
CA ILE A 391 -9.66 17.91 2.40
C ILE A 391 -10.31 17.07 3.50
N ASN A 392 -10.98 17.74 4.45
CA ASN A 392 -12.09 17.17 5.19
C ASN A 392 -13.40 17.83 4.75
N TYR A 393 -14.25 17.07 4.08
CA TYR A 393 -15.56 17.54 3.67
C TYR A 393 -16.60 17.24 4.77
N GLY A 394 -17.57 18.13 4.96
CA GLY A 394 -18.71 17.90 5.84
C GLY A 394 -20.00 18.21 5.11
N ASP A 395 -21.01 17.37 5.24
CA ASP A 395 -22.37 17.67 4.79
C ASP A 395 -23.25 17.83 6.03
N MET A 396 -23.63 19.06 6.33
CA MET A 396 -24.12 19.43 7.66
C MET A 396 -25.54 19.98 7.57
N ALA A 397 -26.32 19.75 8.62
CA ALA A 397 -27.64 20.37 8.82
C ALA A 397 -27.71 21.02 10.21
N GLY A 398 -26.83 21.97 10.49
CA GLY A 398 -26.72 22.57 11.83
C GLY A 398 -25.30 22.93 12.22
N ASN A 399 -24.73 22.26 13.22
CA ASN A 399 -23.38 22.54 13.74
C ASN A 399 -22.44 21.33 13.52
N SER A 400 -21.17 21.41 13.96
CA SER A 400 -20.18 20.32 13.87
C SER A 400 -20.70 18.95 14.33
N SER A 401 -21.52 18.91 15.38
CA SER A 401 -22.05 17.69 15.95
C SER A 401 -23.25 17.10 15.20
N SER A 402 -23.90 17.88 14.34
CA SER A 402 -25.01 17.41 13.49
C SER A 402 -24.55 16.87 12.13
N GLY A 403 -23.27 16.51 11.97
CA GLY A 403 -22.66 16.14 10.69
C GLY A 403 -23.10 14.80 10.09
N PHE A 404 -23.08 14.75 8.75
CA PHE A 404 -23.93 13.97 7.82
C PHE A 404 -25.40 14.00 8.21
N SER A 405 -25.91 15.24 8.07
CA SER A 405 -27.31 15.68 8.13
C SER A 405 -28.14 15.20 9.32
N ASN A 406 -27.53 15.08 10.50
CA ASN A 406 -28.13 14.76 11.81
C ASN A 406 -28.55 13.28 12.04
N THR A 407 -28.67 12.49 10.99
CA THR A 407 -29.17 11.09 11.04
C THR A 407 -28.09 10.05 10.81
N LEU A 408 -27.02 10.40 10.09
CA LEU A 408 -26.08 9.49 9.44
C LEU A 408 -26.74 8.53 8.43
N ASP A 409 -27.96 8.84 7.97
CA ASP A 409 -28.68 8.07 6.95
C ASP A 409 -28.24 8.52 5.54
N PRO A 410 -27.74 7.62 4.67
CA PRO A 410 -27.44 7.95 3.28
C PRO A 410 -28.59 8.59 2.48
N ALA A 411 -29.85 8.41 2.90
CA ALA A 411 -31.00 9.06 2.28
C ALA A 411 -31.01 10.59 2.47
N ASP A 412 -30.36 11.09 3.53
CA ASP A 412 -30.28 12.53 3.84
C ASP A 412 -29.02 13.21 3.25
N ALA A 413 -28.26 12.47 2.43
CA ALA A 413 -27.13 13.02 1.70
C ALA A 413 -27.57 14.09 0.70
N VAL A 414 -26.71 15.07 0.43
CA VAL A 414 -26.83 15.89 -0.79
C VAL A 414 -25.95 15.27 -1.90
N PRO A 415 -26.50 14.44 -2.81
CA PRO A 415 -25.68 13.59 -3.66
C PRO A 415 -24.77 14.37 -4.61
N SER A 416 -25.20 15.56 -5.07
CA SER A 416 -24.42 16.41 -5.96
C SER A 416 -23.10 16.85 -5.33
N ARG A 417 -23.09 17.18 -4.03
CA ARG A 417 -21.90 17.67 -3.34
C ARG A 417 -20.88 16.56 -3.06
N HIS A 418 -21.37 15.37 -2.72
CA HIS A 418 -20.51 14.18 -2.62
C HIS A 418 -19.89 13.81 -3.96
N ALA A 419 -20.65 13.90 -5.06
CA ALA A 419 -20.12 13.72 -6.41
C ALA A 419 -19.04 14.76 -6.75
N ILE A 420 -19.21 16.03 -6.36
CA ILE A 420 -18.21 17.09 -6.56
C ILE A 420 -16.90 16.76 -5.83
N ILE A 421 -16.95 16.38 -4.55
CA ILE A 421 -15.72 16.07 -3.78
C ILE A 421 -14.98 14.87 -4.38
N ARG A 422 -15.72 13.84 -4.79
CA ARG A 422 -15.15 12.69 -5.50
C ARG A 422 -14.50 13.11 -6.82
N GLN A 423 -15.20 13.89 -7.64
CA GLN A 423 -14.69 14.39 -8.91
C GLN A 423 -13.39 15.19 -8.74
N VAL A 424 -13.34 16.12 -7.78
CA VAL A 424 -12.15 16.93 -7.50
C VAL A 424 -10.97 16.03 -7.11
N TRP A 425 -11.22 15.09 -6.19
CA TRP A 425 -10.18 14.16 -5.74
C TRP A 425 -9.69 13.26 -6.87
N ASP A 426 -10.60 12.65 -7.66
CA ASP A 426 -10.27 11.75 -8.76
C ASP A 426 -9.55 12.48 -9.92
N THR A 427 -9.77 13.80 -10.05
CA THR A 427 -9.02 14.66 -10.99
C THR A 427 -7.59 14.91 -10.52
N PHE A 428 -7.41 15.14 -9.22
CA PHE A 428 -6.13 15.50 -8.62
C PHE A 428 -5.22 14.30 -8.36
N ALA A 429 -5.78 13.19 -7.88
CA ALA A 429 -5.06 11.98 -7.51
C ALA A 429 -4.08 11.42 -8.55
N PRO A 430 -4.38 11.39 -9.87
CA PRO A 430 -3.45 10.90 -10.89
C PRO A 430 -2.38 11.91 -11.30
N LEU A 431 -2.40 13.14 -10.77
CA LEU A 431 -1.35 14.13 -11.03
C LEU A 431 -0.06 13.79 -10.24
N PRO A 432 1.12 14.29 -10.63
CA PRO A 432 2.38 14.08 -9.89
C PRO A 432 2.46 14.94 -8.61
N TRP A 433 1.38 15.02 -7.83
CA TRP A 433 1.26 15.87 -6.64
C TRP A 433 2.25 15.48 -5.54
N ALA A 434 2.51 14.17 -5.35
CA ALA A 434 3.33 13.66 -4.25
C ALA A 434 4.78 14.19 -4.26
N ASN A 435 5.32 14.53 -5.43
CA ASN A 435 6.66 15.11 -5.58
C ASN A 435 6.64 16.65 -5.54
N SER A 436 5.46 17.25 -5.71
CA SER A 436 5.31 18.69 -5.86
C SER A 436 5.18 19.40 -4.51
N LYS A 437 5.50 20.69 -4.48
CA LYS A 437 5.27 21.59 -3.33
C LYS A 437 4.51 22.85 -3.78
N PRO A 438 3.78 23.55 -2.89
CA PRO A 438 3.20 24.83 -3.23
C PRO A 438 4.25 25.84 -3.68
N ARG A 439 4.06 26.43 -4.87
CA ARG A 439 5.00 27.36 -5.51
C ARG A 439 4.27 28.52 -6.18
N GLN A 440 3.56 29.29 -5.37
CA GLN A 440 2.82 30.46 -5.85
C GLN A 440 3.73 31.54 -6.47
N ASP A 441 5.02 31.54 -6.12
CA ASP A 441 6.04 32.43 -6.67
C ASP A 441 6.38 32.15 -8.15
N LEU A 442 5.98 30.96 -8.66
CA LEU A 442 6.22 30.52 -10.03
C LEU A 442 5.05 30.82 -10.97
N VAL A 443 3.92 31.36 -10.49
CA VAL A 443 2.78 31.64 -11.35
C VAL A 443 2.26 33.06 -11.15
N ASN A 444 1.72 33.67 -12.20
CA ASN A 444 1.08 34.99 -12.12
C ASN A 444 -0.35 34.94 -11.55
N THR A 445 -1.06 33.82 -11.73
CA THR A 445 -2.45 33.62 -11.33
C THR A 445 -2.73 32.16 -10.98
N GLY A 446 -3.76 31.91 -10.17
CA GLY A 446 -4.15 30.57 -9.73
C GLY A 446 -3.32 30.03 -8.56
N HIS A 447 -3.42 28.73 -8.35
CA HIS A 447 -2.78 28.00 -7.25
C HIS A 447 -1.83 26.94 -7.82
N CYS A 448 -0.53 27.09 -7.55
CA CYS A 448 0.50 26.24 -8.15
C CYS A 448 1.11 25.23 -7.16
N LEU A 449 1.15 23.96 -7.58
CA LEU A 449 2.07 22.94 -7.08
C LEU A 449 3.15 22.69 -8.13
N ALA A 450 4.41 22.61 -7.73
CA ALA A 450 5.49 22.30 -8.67
C ALA A 450 6.57 21.40 -8.06
N ASP A 451 7.13 20.55 -8.94
CA ASP A 451 8.45 19.93 -8.83
C ASP A 451 9.29 20.58 -9.94
N PRO A 452 9.99 21.70 -9.66
CA PRO A 452 10.64 22.51 -10.68
C PRO A 452 11.56 21.68 -11.59
N GLY A 453 11.48 21.94 -12.90
CA GLY A 453 12.20 21.17 -13.91
C GLY A 453 11.57 19.82 -14.27
N ARG A 454 10.46 19.41 -13.63
CA ARG A 454 9.74 18.15 -13.90
C ARG A 454 8.26 18.35 -14.16
N SER A 455 7.55 19.02 -13.27
CA SER A 455 6.12 19.29 -13.44
C SER A 455 5.65 20.54 -12.72
N TYR A 456 4.69 21.23 -13.33
CA TYR A 456 3.98 22.38 -12.76
C TYR A 456 2.49 22.15 -12.94
N LEU A 457 1.76 22.15 -11.83
CA LEU A 457 0.32 21.95 -11.79
C LEU A 457 -0.28 23.26 -11.30
N VAL A 458 -1.18 23.88 -12.08
CA VAL A 458 -1.82 25.14 -11.70
C VAL A 458 -3.32 24.99 -11.79
N TYR A 459 -4.01 25.20 -10.69
CA TYR A 459 -5.46 25.37 -10.70
C TYR A 459 -5.81 26.84 -10.88
N VAL A 460 -6.65 27.15 -11.88
CA VAL A 460 -7.11 28.51 -12.19
C VAL A 460 -8.62 28.58 -12.13
N GLU A 461 -9.14 29.55 -11.36
CA GLU A 461 -10.59 29.71 -11.14
C GLU A 461 -11.30 30.41 -12.31
N GLN A 462 -10.59 31.28 -13.03
CA GLN A 462 -11.15 32.09 -14.10
C GLN A 462 -10.30 31.95 -15.38
N PRO A 463 -10.95 32.03 -16.55
CA PRO A 463 -10.23 32.01 -17.81
C PRO A 463 -9.35 33.26 -17.93
N GLY A 464 -8.11 33.08 -18.36
CA GLY A 464 -7.16 34.17 -18.58
C GLY A 464 -5.75 33.64 -18.84
N PRO A 465 -4.83 34.50 -19.32
CA PRO A 465 -3.45 34.08 -19.59
C PRO A 465 -2.71 33.69 -18.31
N VAL A 466 -2.21 32.45 -18.29
CA VAL A 466 -1.37 31.91 -17.22
C VAL A 466 0.08 31.96 -17.68
N GLN A 467 0.93 32.44 -16.78
CA GLN A 467 2.39 32.45 -16.95
C GLN A 467 3.00 31.62 -15.84
N VAL A 468 3.81 30.64 -16.21
CA VAL A 468 4.53 29.77 -15.28
C VAL A 468 6.03 29.98 -15.48
N LYS A 469 6.74 30.36 -14.41
CA LYS A 469 8.20 30.40 -14.40
C LYS A 469 8.72 28.97 -14.38
N ILE A 470 9.10 28.47 -15.55
CA ILE A 470 9.61 27.11 -15.73
C ILE A 470 11.14 27.07 -15.78
N GLU A 471 11.71 25.95 -15.35
CA GLU A 471 13.15 25.67 -15.46
C GLU A 471 13.40 24.79 -16.69
N ARG A 472 14.10 25.34 -17.70
CA ARG A 472 14.59 24.62 -18.90
C ARG A 472 13.53 23.75 -19.60
N GLY A 473 12.70 24.38 -20.43
CA GLY A 473 11.75 23.69 -21.32
C GLY A 473 12.40 22.69 -22.31
N PRO A 474 11.60 22.02 -23.16
CA PRO A 474 10.15 22.18 -23.33
C PRO A 474 9.31 21.37 -22.33
N PHE A 475 8.12 21.87 -22.02
CA PHE A 475 7.08 21.16 -21.24
C PHE A 475 5.86 20.92 -22.12
N ALA A 476 5.32 19.70 -22.11
CA ALA A 476 4.00 19.41 -22.65
C ALA A 476 2.92 20.12 -21.84
N VAL A 477 1.94 20.69 -22.53
CA VAL A 477 0.84 21.46 -21.95
C VAL A 477 -0.45 20.65 -22.06
N GLU A 478 -1.10 20.38 -20.93
CA GLU A 478 -2.43 19.81 -20.86
C GLU A 478 -3.33 20.71 -20.02
N TRP A 479 -4.57 20.91 -20.46
CA TRP A 479 -5.63 21.54 -19.71
C TRP A 479 -6.71 20.52 -19.36
N ILE A 480 -7.09 20.44 -18.09
CA ILE A 480 -8.15 19.58 -17.60
C ILE A 480 -9.30 20.46 -17.11
N ASN A 481 -10.49 20.29 -17.66
CA ASN A 481 -11.66 21.06 -17.22
C ASN A 481 -12.06 20.64 -15.80
N ALA A 482 -12.08 21.58 -14.86
CA ALA A 482 -12.37 21.29 -13.45
C ALA A 482 -13.85 20.90 -13.20
N ARG A 483 -14.74 21.21 -14.14
CA ARG A 483 -16.18 20.88 -14.09
C ARG A 483 -16.48 19.53 -14.75
N GLU A 484 -15.68 19.15 -15.75
CA GLU A 484 -15.83 17.91 -16.51
C GLU A 484 -14.44 17.29 -16.75
N PRO A 485 -13.89 16.51 -15.80
CA PRO A 485 -12.49 16.07 -15.87
C PRO A 485 -12.16 15.10 -17.01
N SER A 486 -13.17 14.55 -17.68
CA SER A 486 -13.04 13.81 -18.93
C SER A 486 -12.66 14.72 -20.11
N ALA A 487 -13.02 16.01 -20.06
CA ALA A 487 -12.63 17.01 -21.05
C ALA A 487 -11.19 17.49 -20.79
N ARG A 488 -10.24 16.74 -21.36
CA ARG A 488 -8.81 17.03 -21.34
C ARG A 488 -8.36 17.55 -22.71
N HIS A 489 -7.55 18.59 -22.72
CA HIS A 489 -7.10 19.27 -23.93
C HIS A 489 -5.58 19.38 -23.93
N ALA A 490 -4.93 18.65 -24.84
CA ALA A 490 -3.51 18.85 -25.13
C ALA A 490 -3.33 20.16 -25.92
N ALA A 491 -2.41 21.01 -25.46
CA ALA A 491 -2.14 22.34 -26.02
C ALA A 491 -0.68 22.50 -26.46
N GLY A 492 -0.09 21.44 -27.00
CA GLY A 492 1.28 21.44 -27.52
C GLY A 492 2.36 21.45 -26.44
N GLN A 493 3.43 22.22 -26.67
CA GLN A 493 4.55 22.39 -25.75
C GLN A 493 4.84 23.88 -25.49
N THR A 494 5.45 24.18 -24.35
CA THR A 494 5.95 25.52 -24.01
C THR A 494 7.42 25.46 -23.61
N GLU A 495 8.23 26.42 -24.09
CA GLU A 495 9.65 26.54 -23.75
C GLU A 495 9.92 27.57 -22.64
N ASP A 496 9.02 28.54 -22.47
CA ASP A 496 9.15 29.70 -21.57
C ASP A 496 8.01 29.81 -20.53
N GLY A 497 6.99 28.95 -20.62
CA GLY A 497 5.81 28.95 -19.76
C GLY A 497 4.91 30.16 -19.95
N GLN A 498 5.03 30.89 -21.06
CA GLN A 498 4.24 32.08 -21.36
C GLN A 498 3.04 31.78 -22.25
N GLY A 499 2.05 32.68 -22.24
CA GLY A 499 0.92 32.67 -23.19
C GLY A 499 -0.02 31.47 -23.07
N LEU A 500 -0.07 30.80 -21.91
CA LEU A 500 -0.90 29.62 -21.71
C LEU A 500 -2.35 30.05 -21.41
N ILE A 501 -3.28 29.71 -22.29
CA ILE A 501 -4.68 30.14 -22.17
C ILE A 501 -5.59 28.91 -22.02
N PRO A 502 -6.50 28.88 -21.02
CA PRO A 502 -7.49 27.82 -20.90
C PRO A 502 -8.39 27.72 -22.16
N PRO A 503 -8.80 26.51 -22.59
CA PRO A 503 -9.58 26.32 -23.81
C PRO A 503 -10.97 26.95 -23.85
N GLY A 504 -11.50 27.40 -22.71
CA GLY A 504 -12.82 28.02 -22.61
C GLY A 504 -13.11 28.55 -21.21
N ASP A 505 -14.38 28.91 -20.99
CA ASP A 505 -14.83 29.52 -19.73
C ASP A 505 -14.71 28.56 -18.52
N GLY A 506 -14.89 29.14 -17.33
CA GLY A 506 -14.85 28.42 -16.06
C GLY A 506 -13.43 28.15 -15.57
N ASP A 507 -13.32 27.21 -14.65
CA ASP A 507 -12.07 26.87 -13.98
C ASP A 507 -11.43 25.60 -14.54
N TRP A 508 -10.10 25.58 -14.50
CA TRP A 508 -9.26 24.62 -15.20
C TRP A 508 -8.05 24.23 -14.36
N VAL A 509 -7.51 23.05 -14.62
CA VAL A 509 -6.20 22.63 -14.15
C VAL A 509 -5.25 22.61 -15.35
N LEU A 510 -4.23 23.47 -15.30
CA LEU A 510 -3.07 23.42 -16.16
C LEU A 510 -2.10 22.37 -15.63
N VAL A 511 -1.62 21.51 -16.52
CA VAL A 511 -0.59 20.52 -16.26
C VAL A 511 0.53 20.77 -17.25
N LEU A 512 1.65 21.29 -16.75
CA LEU A 512 2.92 21.30 -17.47
C LEU A 512 3.73 20.10 -16.99
N ARG A 513 4.04 19.19 -17.90
CA ARG A 513 4.94 18.07 -17.63
C ARG A 513 6.07 18.15 -18.59
N ARG A 514 7.30 18.01 -18.10
CA ARG A 514 8.43 17.88 -19.01
C ARG A 514 8.18 16.62 -19.81
N GLY A 515 7.95 16.76 -21.11
CA GLY A 515 8.09 15.61 -21.99
C GLY A 515 9.54 15.13 -21.83
N LYS A 516 9.81 13.83 -22.01
CA LYS A 516 11.20 13.40 -22.24
C LYS A 516 11.79 14.36 -23.28
N GLU A 517 12.93 15.00 -23.00
CA GLU A 517 13.54 16.00 -23.89
C GLU A 517 13.51 15.51 -25.34
N ASN A 518 12.81 16.24 -26.22
CA ASN A 518 13.06 16.16 -27.65
C ASN A 518 14.41 16.84 -27.89
N SER A 519 15.50 16.09 -27.74
CA SER A 519 16.70 16.37 -28.51
C SER A 519 16.34 16.27 -30.00
N ARG A 520 16.62 17.34 -30.75
CA ARG A 520 16.79 17.48 -32.22
C ARG A 520 16.38 16.31 -33.15
N SER A 521 15.88 16.68 -34.33
CA SER A 521 15.65 15.89 -35.55
C SER A 521 16.37 14.53 -35.66
N PRO A 522 15.68 13.53 -36.25
CA PRO A 522 15.75 12.12 -35.86
C PRO A 522 17.14 11.54 -36.09
N THR A 523 17.86 11.32 -35.00
CA THR A 523 18.96 10.37 -34.97
C THR A 523 18.90 9.60 -33.65
N ALA A 524 18.65 8.30 -33.77
CA ALA A 524 18.84 7.23 -32.79
C ALA A 524 18.37 7.50 -31.34
N GLY A 525 17.15 7.01 -31.05
CA GLY A 525 16.59 6.57 -29.76
C GLY A 525 17.14 7.11 -28.43
N THR A 526 16.24 7.70 -27.64
CA THR A 526 16.55 8.42 -26.40
C THR A 526 16.93 7.47 -25.26
N ASP A 527 18.15 7.71 -24.76
CA ASP A 527 18.64 7.23 -23.48
C ASP A 527 17.99 8.06 -22.37
N ASN A 528 17.08 7.48 -21.59
CA ASN A 528 16.42 8.22 -20.51
C ASN A 528 17.36 8.26 -19.30
N GLN A 529 17.85 9.44 -18.91
CA GLN A 529 18.90 9.67 -17.89
C GLN A 529 18.59 9.19 -16.44
N ALA A 530 17.60 8.30 -16.23
CA ALA A 530 17.38 7.61 -14.96
C ALA A 530 16.53 6.34 -15.13
N GLY A 531 17.13 5.22 -15.56
CA GLY A 531 16.52 3.89 -15.48
C GLY A 531 15.70 3.48 -16.72
N THR A 532 15.86 2.22 -17.11
CA THR A 532 15.18 1.43 -18.16
C THR A 532 14.56 2.22 -19.32
N CYS A 533 15.13 2.08 -20.54
CA CYS A 533 14.48 2.57 -21.76
C CYS A 533 13.15 1.83 -22.02
N PHE A 534 12.09 2.57 -22.33
CA PHE A 534 10.80 2.02 -22.74
C PHE A 534 10.53 2.40 -24.20
N PRO A 535 10.28 1.43 -25.09
CA PRO A 535 10.02 1.73 -26.49
C PRO A 535 8.63 2.39 -26.68
N PRO A 536 8.51 3.42 -27.53
CA PRO A 536 7.21 4.01 -27.92
C PRO A 536 6.25 2.96 -28.50
N PRO A 537 4.93 3.04 -28.31
CA PRO A 537 3.97 1.99 -28.68
C PRO A 537 3.99 1.55 -30.15
N GLY A 538 4.06 0.22 -30.40
CA GLY A 538 3.84 -0.39 -31.71
C GLY A 538 4.91 -0.09 -32.76
N GLU A 539 6.18 -0.20 -32.36
CA GLU A 539 7.32 0.16 -33.19
C GLU A 539 7.88 -1.02 -33.97
N SER A 540 7.95 -0.89 -35.29
CA SER A 540 8.76 -1.79 -36.12
C SER A 540 10.22 -1.81 -35.65
N LEU A 541 10.95 -2.86 -36.01
CA LEU A 541 12.36 -3.02 -35.65
C LEU A 541 13.23 -1.77 -35.96
N ASP A 542 12.91 -1.06 -37.05
CA ASP A 542 13.63 0.14 -37.47
C ASP A 542 13.43 1.34 -36.53
N ASN A 543 12.35 1.35 -35.75
CA ASN A 543 12.03 2.42 -34.81
C ASN A 543 12.54 2.13 -33.39
N GLN A 544 12.93 0.88 -33.10
CA GLN A 544 13.42 0.49 -31.78
C GLN A 544 14.71 1.21 -31.39
N VAL A 545 14.86 1.56 -30.11
CA VAL A 545 16.10 2.10 -29.57
C VAL A 545 17.14 0.98 -29.42
N ARG A 546 17.99 0.85 -30.44
CA ARG A 546 19.01 -0.20 -30.51
C ARG A 546 20.36 0.26 -29.97
N ARG A 547 21.03 -0.65 -29.27
CA ARG A 547 22.41 -0.49 -28.77
C ARG A 547 23.22 -1.74 -29.07
N ALA A 548 24.48 -1.59 -29.44
CA ALA A 548 25.41 -2.71 -29.53
C ALA A 548 25.66 -3.30 -28.13
N PRO A 549 26.04 -4.59 -28.00
CA PRO A 549 26.31 -5.20 -26.69
C PRO A 549 27.25 -4.37 -25.81
N SER A 550 28.36 -3.89 -26.38
CA SER A 550 29.35 -3.08 -25.66
C SER A 550 28.79 -1.77 -25.08
N GLU A 551 27.80 -1.15 -25.72
CA GLU A 551 27.19 0.12 -25.26
C GLU A 551 26.33 -0.06 -24.00
N VAL A 552 25.89 -1.30 -23.72
CA VAL A 552 25.08 -1.66 -22.54
C VAL A 552 25.86 -2.55 -21.55
N GLY A 553 27.20 -2.51 -21.63
CA GLY A 553 28.08 -3.25 -20.72
C GLY A 553 28.08 -4.76 -20.93
N MET A 554 27.82 -5.23 -22.16
CA MET A 554 27.90 -6.63 -22.57
C MET A 554 29.04 -6.88 -23.56
N ASP A 555 29.64 -8.06 -23.48
CA ASP A 555 30.62 -8.58 -24.43
C ASP A 555 29.93 -8.99 -25.75
N ASP A 556 30.56 -8.70 -26.90
CA ASP A 556 29.99 -8.99 -28.23
C ASP A 556 29.80 -10.50 -28.47
N THR A 557 30.42 -11.35 -27.64
CA THR A 557 30.20 -12.82 -27.66
C THR A 557 28.78 -13.23 -27.24
N ILE A 558 27.97 -12.34 -26.65
CA ILE A 558 26.61 -12.65 -26.16
C ILE A 558 25.72 -13.32 -27.21
N VAL A 559 25.75 -12.83 -28.45
CA VAL A 559 24.92 -13.36 -29.54
C VAL A 559 25.34 -14.79 -29.88
N ALA A 560 26.65 -15.04 -29.98
CA ALA A 560 27.19 -16.37 -30.24
C ALA A 560 26.93 -17.33 -29.07
N GLY A 561 26.91 -16.82 -27.83
CA GLY A 561 26.60 -17.58 -26.62
C GLY A 561 25.13 -18.01 -26.52
N ILE A 562 24.18 -17.18 -26.97
CA ILE A 562 22.75 -17.50 -26.94
C ILE A 562 22.33 -18.41 -28.10
N LYS A 563 22.92 -18.24 -29.28
CA LYS A 563 22.52 -18.92 -30.53
C LYS A 563 22.34 -20.44 -30.43
N PRO A 564 23.15 -21.22 -29.68
CA PRO A 564 22.96 -22.67 -29.56
C PRO A 564 21.65 -23.09 -28.87
N PHE A 565 20.99 -22.19 -28.14
CA PHE A 565 19.80 -22.48 -27.34
C PHE A 565 18.49 -22.06 -28.00
N VAL A 566 18.55 -21.51 -29.22
CA VAL A 566 17.38 -20.99 -29.94
C VAL A 566 17.40 -21.44 -31.39
N THR A 567 16.37 -22.17 -31.81
CA THR A 567 16.21 -22.60 -33.21
C THR A 567 15.38 -21.64 -34.05
N GLY A 568 14.60 -20.77 -33.40
CA GLY A 568 13.68 -19.84 -34.04
C GLY A 568 14.14 -18.39 -34.00
N ARG A 569 13.21 -17.51 -33.62
CA ARG A 569 13.38 -16.06 -33.58
C ARG A 569 13.55 -15.59 -32.14
N TRP A 570 14.35 -14.56 -31.91
CA TRP A 570 14.52 -14.02 -30.57
C TRP A 570 14.99 -12.57 -30.59
N ALA A 571 14.82 -11.92 -29.45
CA ALA A 571 15.25 -10.57 -29.18
C ALA A 571 15.78 -10.46 -27.74
N LEU A 572 16.77 -9.60 -27.53
CA LEU A 572 17.41 -9.37 -26.23
C LEU A 572 17.43 -7.88 -25.92
N TRP A 573 17.02 -7.52 -24.71
CA TRP A 573 17.12 -6.19 -24.15
C TRP A 573 18.01 -6.17 -22.91
N ARG A 574 18.76 -5.09 -22.76
CA ARG A 574 19.56 -4.79 -21.56
C ARG A 574 19.33 -3.34 -21.18
N ASP A 575 18.95 -3.11 -19.92
CA ASP A 575 18.58 -1.78 -19.40
C ASP A 575 17.49 -1.08 -20.24
N GLY A 576 16.62 -1.87 -20.88
CA GLY A 576 15.55 -1.38 -21.75
C GLY A 576 15.93 -1.16 -23.22
N TYR A 577 17.23 -1.20 -23.57
CA TYR A 577 17.67 -1.06 -24.96
C TYR A 577 17.62 -2.38 -25.69
N LEU A 578 17.16 -2.36 -26.94
CA LEU A 578 17.16 -3.54 -27.80
C LEU A 578 18.59 -3.82 -28.29
N VAL A 579 19.17 -4.92 -27.81
CA VAL A 579 20.56 -5.30 -28.11
C VAL A 579 20.66 -6.11 -29.38
N HIS A 580 19.75 -7.07 -29.55
CA HIS A 580 19.79 -7.99 -30.69
C HIS A 580 18.39 -8.45 -31.08
N VAL A 581 18.20 -8.71 -32.38
CA VAL A 581 17.05 -9.42 -32.92
C VAL A 581 17.53 -10.41 -33.97
N GLN A 582 17.08 -11.66 -33.87
CA GLN A 582 17.25 -12.70 -34.86
C GLN A 582 15.88 -13.12 -35.40
N GLY A 583 15.72 -13.04 -36.72
CA GLY A 583 14.47 -13.35 -37.42
C GLY A 583 13.47 -12.20 -37.47
N ASP A 584 12.25 -12.48 -37.90
CA ASP A 584 11.18 -11.47 -38.02
C ASP A 584 10.76 -10.96 -36.64
N PHE A 585 10.85 -9.65 -36.40
CA PHE A 585 10.52 -9.05 -35.11
C PHE A 585 9.01 -8.98 -34.84
N ASN A 586 8.21 -8.75 -35.89
CA ASN A 586 6.78 -8.44 -35.80
C ASN A 586 5.88 -9.59 -36.25
N GLN A 587 6.45 -10.75 -36.61
CA GLN A 587 5.67 -11.95 -36.87
C GLN A 587 4.95 -12.44 -35.60
N LYS A 588 3.62 -12.29 -35.61
CA LYS A 588 2.71 -12.80 -34.57
C LYS A 588 2.72 -14.32 -34.53
N MET A 589 2.62 -14.89 -33.35
CA MET A 589 2.36 -16.31 -33.15
C MET A 589 1.58 -16.58 -31.87
N ASP A 590 0.87 -17.71 -31.83
CA ASP A 590 0.26 -18.19 -30.58
C ASP A 590 1.35 -18.49 -29.56
N VAL A 591 1.30 -17.81 -28.41
CA VAL A 591 2.30 -18.00 -27.35
C VAL A 591 1.98 -19.15 -26.41
N ALA A 592 0.93 -19.91 -26.70
CA ALA A 592 0.51 -21.10 -25.97
C ALA A 592 0.44 -20.85 -24.46
N SER A 593 1.18 -21.61 -23.66
CA SER A 593 1.14 -21.55 -22.19
C SER A 593 1.77 -20.28 -21.59
N LEU A 594 2.53 -19.49 -22.37
CA LEU A 594 3.05 -18.19 -21.91
C LEU A 594 1.92 -17.26 -21.46
N ARG A 595 0.72 -17.42 -22.03
CA ARG A 595 -0.50 -16.70 -21.62
C ARG A 595 -0.74 -16.71 -20.11
N LYS A 596 -0.31 -17.75 -19.40
CA LYS A 596 -0.59 -17.90 -17.96
C LYS A 596 0.07 -16.74 -17.18
N THR A 597 1.30 -16.39 -17.54
CA THR A 597 2.02 -15.23 -17.00
C THR A 597 1.28 -13.92 -17.29
N LEU A 598 0.77 -13.74 -18.52
CA LEU A 598 0.01 -12.54 -18.90
C LEU A 598 -1.28 -12.41 -18.07
N HIS A 599 -2.04 -13.50 -17.89
CA HIS A 599 -3.25 -13.46 -17.08
C HIS A 599 -2.96 -13.22 -15.59
N ALA A 600 -1.86 -13.75 -15.05
CA ALA A 600 -1.43 -13.40 -13.69
C ALA A 600 -1.13 -11.90 -13.57
N LEU A 601 -0.46 -11.28 -14.56
CA LEU A 601 -0.26 -9.84 -14.60
C LEU A 601 -1.58 -9.06 -14.66
N ILE A 602 -2.62 -9.58 -15.34
CA ILE A 602 -3.97 -8.97 -15.34
C ILE A 602 -4.59 -9.01 -13.93
N VAL A 603 -4.40 -10.08 -13.15
CA VAL A 603 -4.83 -10.11 -11.73
C VAL A 603 -4.14 -9.01 -10.93
N GLY A 604 -2.82 -8.87 -11.09
CA GLY A 604 -2.07 -7.79 -10.46
C GLY A 604 -2.59 -6.40 -10.85
N ALA A 605 -2.86 -6.18 -12.14
CA ALA A 605 -3.45 -4.93 -12.62
C ALA A 605 -4.85 -4.68 -12.04
N ALA A 606 -5.69 -5.72 -11.92
CA ALA A 606 -7.01 -5.61 -11.31
C ALA A 606 -6.94 -5.20 -9.83
N ILE A 607 -5.92 -5.67 -9.09
CA ILE A 607 -5.65 -5.22 -7.71
C ILE A 607 -5.22 -3.75 -7.71
N GLN A 608 -4.27 -3.37 -8.58
CA GLN A 608 -3.80 -1.97 -8.68
C GLN A 608 -4.94 -1.00 -8.99
N GLN A 609 -5.90 -1.44 -9.82
CA GLN A 609 -7.07 -0.66 -10.22
C GLN A 609 -8.22 -0.70 -9.19
N GLY A 610 -8.05 -1.41 -8.06
CA GLY A 610 -9.08 -1.56 -7.03
C GLY A 610 -10.30 -2.39 -7.45
N ARG A 611 -10.20 -3.16 -8.54
CA ARG A 611 -11.30 -4.00 -9.07
C ARG A 611 -11.45 -5.31 -8.30
N ILE A 612 -10.35 -5.79 -7.72
CA ILE A 612 -10.36 -6.90 -6.76
C ILE A 612 -9.60 -6.47 -5.49
N PRO A 613 -10.08 -6.82 -4.29
CA PRO A 613 -9.55 -6.30 -3.03
C PRO A 613 -8.20 -6.91 -2.60
N GLY A 614 -7.82 -8.05 -3.18
CA GLY A 614 -6.61 -8.79 -2.83
C GLY A 614 -6.68 -10.25 -3.28
N LEU A 615 -5.63 -11.01 -3.00
CA LEU A 615 -5.47 -12.39 -3.48
C LEU A 615 -6.28 -13.43 -2.71
N ASP A 616 -6.71 -13.11 -1.49
CA ASP A 616 -7.50 -14.00 -0.62
C ASP A 616 -8.99 -14.04 -1.00
N GLN A 617 -9.44 -13.14 -1.88
CA GLN A 617 -10.83 -13.20 -2.36
C GLN A 617 -11.06 -14.50 -3.13
N LYS A 618 -12.11 -15.23 -2.76
CA LYS A 618 -12.53 -16.44 -3.47
C LYS A 618 -12.92 -16.10 -4.91
N VAL A 619 -12.45 -16.89 -5.88
CA VAL A 619 -12.85 -16.71 -7.29
C VAL A 619 -14.32 -17.06 -7.53
N SER A 620 -14.96 -17.75 -6.58
CA SER A 620 -16.41 -18.00 -6.57
C SER A 620 -17.26 -16.74 -6.41
N ALA A 621 -16.67 -15.61 -6.01
CA ALA A 621 -17.31 -14.31 -6.09
C ALA A 621 -17.61 -13.87 -7.54
N TRP A 622 -16.89 -14.43 -8.51
CA TRP A 622 -16.98 -14.06 -9.93
C TRP A 622 -17.45 -15.21 -10.81
N VAL A 623 -17.17 -16.46 -10.44
CA VAL A 623 -17.55 -17.64 -11.24
C VAL A 623 -18.38 -18.60 -10.39
N SER A 624 -19.56 -18.98 -10.87
CA SER A 624 -20.45 -19.92 -10.18
C SER A 624 -20.30 -21.35 -10.72
N GLY A 625 -20.95 -22.32 -10.06
CA GLY A 625 -21.02 -23.70 -10.53
C GLY A 625 -19.82 -24.58 -10.17
N PHE A 626 -18.98 -24.16 -9.22
CA PHE A 626 -17.88 -24.99 -8.73
C PHE A 626 -18.39 -26.24 -7.99
N PRO A 627 -17.89 -27.45 -8.31
CA PRO A 627 -18.24 -28.65 -7.57
C PRO A 627 -17.46 -28.72 -6.24
N GLY A 628 -18.16 -29.09 -5.17
CA GLY A 628 -17.56 -29.38 -3.86
C GLY A 628 -16.65 -28.25 -3.36
N ARG A 629 -15.39 -28.59 -3.07
CA ARG A 629 -14.42 -27.68 -2.43
C ARG A 629 -13.73 -26.71 -3.40
N HIS A 630 -14.00 -26.80 -4.71
CA HIS A 630 -13.40 -25.90 -5.69
C HIS A 630 -13.84 -24.43 -5.48
N ALA A 631 -15.02 -24.21 -4.88
CA ALA A 631 -15.53 -22.88 -4.58
C ALA A 631 -14.69 -22.11 -3.54
N ASP A 632 -13.84 -22.81 -2.78
CA ASP A 632 -12.94 -22.21 -1.79
C ASP A 632 -11.65 -21.67 -2.40
N ALA A 633 -11.39 -21.94 -3.68
CA ALA A 633 -10.20 -21.43 -4.36
C ALA A 633 -10.20 -19.89 -4.39
N THR A 634 -9.07 -19.31 -4.01
CA THR A 634 -8.83 -17.86 -4.04
C THR A 634 -8.08 -17.47 -5.32
N TRP A 635 -7.97 -16.16 -5.60
CA TRP A 635 -7.11 -15.69 -6.69
C TRP A 635 -5.67 -16.22 -6.53
N TRP A 636 -5.16 -16.24 -5.29
CA TRP A 636 -3.86 -16.85 -4.95
C TRP A 636 -3.78 -18.28 -5.47
N ASN A 637 -4.71 -19.15 -5.08
CA ASN A 637 -4.66 -20.56 -5.44
C ASN A 637 -4.72 -20.78 -6.96
N VAL A 638 -5.47 -19.94 -7.68
CA VAL A 638 -5.58 -20.05 -9.14
C VAL A 638 -4.27 -19.64 -9.81
N ILE A 639 -3.65 -18.52 -9.41
CA ILE A 639 -2.41 -18.04 -10.04
C ILE A 639 -1.15 -18.81 -9.59
N THR A 640 -1.19 -19.53 -8.48
CA THR A 640 -0.12 -20.47 -8.10
C THR A 640 -0.33 -21.88 -8.66
N GLN A 641 -1.45 -22.14 -9.36
CA GLN A 641 -1.86 -23.46 -9.85
C GLN A 641 -2.04 -24.52 -8.76
N THR A 642 -2.60 -24.10 -7.63
CA THR A 642 -2.91 -24.95 -6.48
C THR A 642 -4.41 -24.96 -6.15
N SER A 643 -5.29 -24.68 -7.12
CA SER A 643 -6.75 -24.60 -6.90
C SER A 643 -7.43 -25.95 -6.66
N GLY A 644 -6.81 -27.04 -7.12
CA GLY A 644 -7.39 -28.38 -7.07
C GLY A 644 -8.43 -28.67 -8.16
N PHE A 645 -8.65 -27.78 -9.14
CA PHE A 645 -9.68 -27.93 -10.18
C PHE A 645 -9.54 -29.20 -11.04
N ASP A 646 -8.35 -29.78 -11.10
CA ASP A 646 -8.08 -31.02 -11.83
C ASP A 646 -8.61 -32.27 -11.12
N TYR A 647 -9.00 -32.16 -9.85
CA TYR A 647 -9.28 -33.29 -8.98
C TYR A 647 -10.75 -33.37 -8.55
N PRO A 648 -11.31 -34.59 -8.38
CA PRO A 648 -10.63 -35.90 -8.49
C PRO A 648 -10.33 -36.31 -9.93
N TYR A 649 -9.23 -37.03 -10.15
CA TYR A 649 -8.82 -37.55 -11.46
C TYR A 649 -8.05 -38.87 -11.29
N ALA A 650 -8.36 -39.87 -12.11
CA ALA A 650 -7.78 -41.22 -12.02
C ALA A 650 -7.82 -41.75 -10.57
N ASN A 651 -6.67 -42.09 -9.99
CA ASN A 651 -6.51 -42.54 -8.61
C ASN A 651 -6.25 -41.39 -7.61
N PHE A 652 -6.23 -40.13 -8.05
CA PHE A 652 -6.06 -38.98 -7.17
C PHE A 652 -7.42 -38.52 -6.59
N PRO A 653 -7.52 -38.38 -5.25
CA PRO A 653 -8.72 -37.88 -4.61
C PRO A 653 -8.91 -36.38 -4.87
N ALA A 654 -10.06 -35.84 -4.48
CA ALA A 654 -10.27 -34.39 -4.45
C ALA A 654 -9.35 -33.75 -3.39
N PHE A 655 -8.62 -32.70 -3.78
CA PHE A 655 -7.78 -31.91 -2.88
C PHE A 655 -8.44 -30.57 -2.55
N LYS A 656 -8.14 -30.03 -1.36
CA LYS A 656 -8.46 -28.64 -1.04
C LYS A 656 -7.50 -27.71 -1.80
N PRO A 657 -7.92 -26.47 -2.11
CA PRO A 657 -7.01 -25.45 -2.61
C PRO A 657 -5.78 -25.33 -1.69
N GLY A 658 -4.58 -25.39 -2.28
CA GLY A 658 -3.28 -25.33 -1.58
C GLY A 658 -2.62 -26.67 -1.28
N GLU A 659 -3.32 -27.80 -1.36
CA GLU A 659 -2.74 -29.11 -0.99
C GLU A 659 -1.91 -29.77 -2.09
N MET A 660 -2.20 -29.45 -3.36
CA MET A 660 -1.58 -30.05 -4.53
C MET A 660 -1.35 -28.97 -5.59
N TRP A 661 -0.11 -28.90 -6.07
CA TRP A 661 0.25 -28.15 -7.26
C TRP A 661 0.12 -29.06 -8.49
N THR A 662 -0.49 -28.55 -9.55
CA THR A 662 -0.61 -29.26 -10.82
C THR A 662 -0.62 -28.25 -11.94
N TYR A 663 0.30 -28.39 -12.90
CA TYR A 663 0.25 -27.59 -14.11
C TYR A 663 -1.06 -27.90 -14.83
N SER A 664 -1.88 -26.91 -15.15
CA SER A 664 -3.23 -27.14 -15.63
C SER A 664 -3.78 -25.97 -16.44
N ASP A 665 -4.49 -26.28 -17.51
CA ASP A 665 -5.28 -25.32 -18.28
C ASP A 665 -6.69 -25.07 -17.71
N LYS A 666 -7.15 -25.81 -16.69
CA LYS A 666 -8.39 -25.49 -15.95
C LYS A 666 -8.28 -24.20 -15.15
N ASN A 667 -7.10 -23.94 -14.57
CA ASN A 667 -6.82 -22.71 -13.83
C ASN A 667 -6.98 -21.46 -14.73
N PRO A 668 -6.27 -21.33 -15.86
CA PRO A 668 -6.48 -20.25 -16.83
C PRO A 668 -7.91 -20.10 -17.32
N ARG A 669 -8.63 -21.19 -17.58
CA ARG A 669 -10.04 -21.11 -18.04
C ARG A 669 -10.93 -20.41 -17.01
N VAL A 670 -10.84 -20.82 -15.75
CA VAL A 670 -11.57 -20.18 -14.64
C VAL A 670 -11.12 -18.74 -14.47
N LEU A 671 -9.81 -18.51 -14.53
CA LEU A 671 -9.20 -17.19 -14.38
C LEU A 671 -9.69 -16.20 -15.44
N CYS A 672 -9.73 -16.61 -16.71
CA CYS A 672 -10.24 -15.79 -17.82
C CYS A 672 -11.69 -15.40 -17.57
N ASN A 673 -12.53 -16.36 -17.15
CA ASN A 673 -13.94 -16.11 -16.86
C ASN A 673 -14.16 -15.16 -15.69
N ALA A 674 -13.35 -15.28 -14.63
CA ALA A 674 -13.40 -14.39 -13.48
C ALA A 674 -12.95 -12.97 -13.88
N LEU A 675 -11.81 -12.86 -14.55
CA LEU A 675 -11.27 -11.57 -15.03
C LEU A 675 -12.20 -10.86 -16.01
N ALA A 676 -12.85 -11.59 -16.92
CA ALA A 676 -13.85 -11.01 -17.80
C ALA A 676 -14.92 -10.24 -17.01
N ARG A 677 -15.47 -10.85 -15.96
CA ARG A 677 -16.50 -10.26 -15.10
C ARG A 677 -15.98 -9.12 -14.22
N VAL A 678 -14.75 -9.23 -13.70
CA VAL A 678 -14.06 -8.14 -13.00
C VAL A 678 -13.99 -6.87 -13.87
N TYR A 679 -13.89 -7.04 -15.18
CA TYR A 679 -13.85 -5.96 -16.17
C TYR A 679 -15.20 -5.72 -16.87
N GLY A 680 -16.30 -6.21 -16.28
CA GLY A 680 -17.66 -5.91 -16.75
C GLY A 680 -18.11 -6.66 -17.99
N LYS A 681 -17.40 -7.71 -18.40
CA LYS A 681 -17.78 -8.62 -19.48
C LYS A 681 -18.63 -9.78 -18.95
N GLN A 682 -19.44 -10.39 -19.82
CA GLN A 682 -20.29 -11.53 -19.41
C GLN A 682 -19.46 -12.76 -19.05
N ASP A 683 -18.51 -13.10 -19.91
CA ASP A 683 -17.55 -14.19 -19.76
C ASP A 683 -16.35 -13.96 -20.70
N PHE A 684 -15.40 -14.91 -20.79
CA PHE A 684 -14.21 -14.68 -21.60
C PHE A 684 -14.45 -14.67 -23.13
N ASN A 685 -15.63 -15.03 -23.61
CA ASN A 685 -15.98 -14.92 -25.04
C ASN A 685 -16.47 -13.51 -25.41
N ASP A 686 -16.83 -12.71 -24.41
CA ASP A 686 -17.30 -11.33 -24.57
C ASP A 686 -16.11 -10.34 -24.63
N ASN A 687 -15.55 -10.19 -25.83
CA ASN A 687 -14.47 -9.28 -26.20
C ASN A 687 -13.35 -9.15 -25.14
N TYR A 688 -12.66 -10.27 -24.89
CA TYR A 688 -11.57 -10.31 -23.91
C TYR A 688 -10.38 -9.39 -24.25
N ALA A 689 -10.26 -8.94 -25.50
CA ALA A 689 -9.26 -7.94 -25.86
C ALA A 689 -9.42 -6.65 -25.04
N ASP A 690 -10.66 -6.21 -24.78
CA ASP A 690 -10.92 -5.03 -23.94
C ASP A 690 -10.41 -5.24 -22.50
N VAL A 691 -10.50 -6.47 -21.99
CA VAL A 691 -10.01 -6.84 -20.65
C VAL A 691 -8.50 -6.63 -20.58
N ALA A 692 -7.76 -7.22 -21.53
CA ALA A 692 -6.30 -7.08 -21.59
C ALA A 692 -5.86 -5.62 -21.83
N GLN A 693 -6.57 -4.92 -22.72
CA GLN A 693 -6.34 -3.50 -23.05
C GLN A 693 -6.51 -2.61 -21.81
N ALA A 694 -7.63 -2.77 -21.09
CA ALA A 694 -7.96 -2.01 -19.88
C ALA A 694 -7.10 -2.39 -18.68
N ALA A 695 -6.62 -3.63 -18.61
CA ALA A 695 -5.74 -4.08 -17.54
C ALA A 695 -4.38 -3.38 -17.62
N TYR A 696 -3.62 -3.61 -18.69
CA TYR A 696 -2.33 -2.96 -18.86
C TYR A 696 -1.80 -2.93 -20.30
N PHE A 697 -2.32 -3.74 -21.25
CA PHE A 697 -1.75 -3.85 -22.61
C PHE A 697 -1.77 -2.49 -23.32
N GLY A 698 -2.85 -1.73 -23.12
CA GLY A 698 -2.95 -0.39 -23.68
C GLY A 698 -1.93 0.59 -23.09
N ALA A 699 -1.72 0.51 -21.77
CA ALA A 699 -0.80 1.39 -21.05
C ALA A 699 0.66 1.12 -21.44
N ILE A 700 1.04 -0.14 -21.68
CA ILE A 700 2.38 -0.49 -22.14
C ILE A 700 2.53 -0.45 -23.67
N GLY A 701 1.49 -0.02 -24.39
CA GLY A 701 1.58 0.23 -25.83
C GLY A 701 1.68 -1.01 -26.71
N MET A 702 1.14 -2.16 -26.28
CA MET A 702 1.15 -3.37 -27.11
C MET A 702 0.22 -3.22 -28.32
N ARG A 703 0.72 -3.54 -29.52
CA ARG A 703 -0.01 -3.41 -30.81
C ARG A 703 0.07 -4.67 -31.68
N GLY A 704 1.09 -5.48 -31.50
CA GLY A 704 1.38 -6.71 -32.24
C GLY A 704 0.59 -7.93 -31.77
N TRP A 705 -0.47 -7.78 -30.96
CA TRP A 705 -1.14 -8.90 -30.33
C TRP A 705 -2.54 -9.20 -30.86
N ALA A 706 -3.11 -10.34 -30.46
CA ALA A 706 -4.52 -10.69 -30.59
C ALA A 706 -4.96 -11.61 -29.43
N ALA A 707 -6.20 -11.46 -28.96
CA ALA A 707 -6.84 -12.38 -28.02
C ALA A 707 -7.73 -13.37 -28.79
N VAL A 708 -7.55 -14.67 -28.53
CA VAL A 708 -8.28 -15.75 -29.21
C VAL A 708 -8.94 -16.65 -28.16
N PRO A 709 -10.25 -16.54 -27.93
CA PRO A 709 -10.98 -17.47 -27.08
C PRO A 709 -10.86 -18.92 -27.56
N LYS A 710 -10.63 -19.84 -26.63
CA LYS A 710 -10.53 -21.29 -26.81
C LYS A 710 -11.27 -22.00 -25.69
N GLN A 711 -11.42 -23.32 -25.81
CA GLN A 711 -12.07 -24.14 -24.78
C GLN A 711 -11.35 -24.10 -23.42
N ASP A 712 -10.05 -23.82 -23.44
CA ASP A 712 -9.16 -23.75 -22.28
C ASP A 712 -8.97 -22.30 -21.74
N GLY A 713 -9.82 -21.35 -22.14
CA GLY A 713 -9.69 -19.93 -21.82
C GLY A 713 -9.20 -19.12 -23.02
N VAL A 714 -8.59 -17.95 -22.79
CA VAL A 714 -8.13 -17.06 -23.88
C VAL A 714 -6.66 -17.33 -24.19
N ARG A 715 -6.33 -17.57 -25.46
CA ARG A 715 -4.95 -17.61 -25.96
C ARG A 715 -4.55 -16.22 -26.48
N PHE A 716 -3.26 -15.92 -26.44
CA PHE A 716 -2.73 -14.69 -27.02
C PHE A 716 -1.83 -15.03 -28.18
N GLN A 717 -1.96 -14.27 -29.26
CA GLN A 717 -0.92 -14.20 -30.27
C GLN A 717 -0.09 -12.95 -30.00
N LEU A 718 1.24 -13.07 -29.94
CA LEU A 718 2.16 -11.95 -29.71
C LEU A 718 3.29 -11.99 -30.76
N ASP A 719 3.91 -10.84 -31.01
CA ASP A 719 5.20 -10.73 -31.68
C ASP A 719 6.35 -10.52 -30.66
N LEU A 720 7.60 -10.43 -31.14
CA LEU A 720 8.75 -10.28 -30.22
C LEU A 720 8.76 -8.91 -29.53
N GLU A 721 8.22 -7.86 -30.17
CA GLU A 721 8.10 -6.54 -29.55
C GLU A 721 7.20 -6.60 -28.32
N ASP A 722 5.98 -7.10 -28.47
CA ASP A 722 4.99 -7.21 -27.40
C ASP A 722 5.47 -8.14 -26.28
N MET A 723 6.19 -9.21 -26.62
CA MET A 723 6.88 -10.06 -25.64
C MET A 723 7.97 -9.30 -24.85
N GLY A 724 8.77 -8.47 -25.54
CA GLY A 724 9.78 -7.62 -24.90
C GLY A 724 9.16 -6.60 -23.95
N ARG A 725 8.08 -5.93 -24.36
CA ARG A 725 7.33 -4.99 -23.51
C ARG A 725 6.84 -5.62 -22.21
N LEU A 726 6.29 -6.83 -22.29
CA LEU A 726 5.86 -7.58 -21.11
C LEU A 726 7.03 -7.84 -20.15
N GLY A 727 8.18 -8.27 -20.68
CA GLY A 727 9.38 -8.46 -19.89
C GLY A 727 9.88 -7.17 -19.25
N LEU A 728 9.84 -6.04 -19.96
CA LEU A 728 10.28 -4.73 -19.45
C LEU A 728 9.35 -4.22 -18.34
N LEU A 729 8.04 -4.43 -18.44
CA LEU A 729 7.08 -4.12 -17.39
C LEU A 729 7.44 -4.85 -16.08
N VAL A 730 7.76 -6.14 -16.18
CA VAL A 730 8.15 -6.97 -15.03
C VAL A 730 9.52 -6.56 -14.49
N LEU A 731 10.50 -6.36 -15.38
CA LEU A 731 11.85 -5.88 -15.02
C LEU A 731 11.78 -4.58 -14.20
N ASN A 732 10.85 -3.70 -14.56
CA ASN A 732 10.61 -2.44 -13.88
C ASN A 732 9.52 -2.52 -12.79
N ARG A 733 9.32 -3.70 -12.18
CA ARG A 733 8.51 -3.84 -10.95
C ARG A 733 7.03 -3.47 -11.15
N GLY A 734 6.50 -3.71 -12.36
CA GLY A 734 5.11 -3.40 -12.70
C GLY A 734 4.87 -1.92 -13.01
N ARG A 735 5.94 -1.14 -13.12
CA ARG A 735 5.91 0.26 -13.50
C ARG A 735 6.24 0.40 -14.98
N TRP A 736 5.42 1.12 -15.72
CA TRP A 736 5.69 1.51 -17.10
C TRP A 736 5.85 3.02 -17.15
N GLU A 737 7.01 3.50 -17.59
CA GLU A 737 7.37 4.91 -17.49
C GLU A 737 7.17 5.45 -16.06
N ASP A 738 6.31 6.45 -15.87
CA ASP A 738 6.01 7.04 -14.56
C ASP A 738 4.86 6.34 -13.82
N GLN A 739 4.08 5.49 -14.48
CA GLN A 739 2.85 4.88 -13.95
C GLN A 739 3.09 3.49 -13.34
N GLN A 740 2.61 3.27 -12.12
CA GLN A 740 2.51 1.93 -11.52
C GLN A 740 1.25 1.22 -12.05
N LEU A 741 1.44 0.22 -12.91
CA LEU A 741 0.34 -0.54 -13.53
C LEU A 741 -0.03 -1.80 -12.77
N ILE A 742 0.97 -2.42 -12.13
CA ILE A 742 0.83 -3.65 -11.35
C ILE A 742 1.58 -3.44 -10.05
N PRO A 743 1.08 -3.81 -8.86
CA PRO A 743 1.77 -3.50 -7.61
C PRO A 743 3.16 -4.12 -7.57
N GLN A 744 4.16 -3.37 -7.10
CA GLN A 744 5.54 -3.87 -7.01
C GLN A 744 5.63 -5.21 -6.27
N TRP A 745 4.90 -5.34 -5.16
CA TRP A 745 4.91 -6.56 -4.35
C TRP A 745 4.40 -7.78 -5.13
N PHE A 746 3.46 -7.58 -6.06
CA PHE A 746 2.88 -8.64 -6.89
C PHE A 746 3.91 -9.12 -7.89
N VAL A 747 4.61 -8.18 -8.54
CA VAL A 747 5.67 -8.50 -9.50
C VAL A 747 6.81 -9.26 -8.85
N GLU A 748 7.18 -8.88 -7.62
CA GLU A 748 8.19 -9.61 -6.83
C GLU A 748 7.77 -11.06 -6.50
N GLN A 749 6.48 -11.39 -6.52
CA GLN A 749 6.03 -12.78 -6.35
C GLN A 749 6.12 -13.61 -7.64
N LEU A 750 6.14 -12.99 -8.84
CA LEU A 750 6.42 -13.68 -10.11
C LEU A 750 7.86 -14.23 -10.11
N GLU A 751 8.76 -13.56 -9.39
CA GLU A 751 10.19 -13.86 -9.33
C GLU A 751 10.55 -14.84 -8.19
N ARG A 752 9.55 -15.31 -7.45
CA ARG A 752 9.72 -16.16 -6.26
C ARG A 752 8.93 -17.44 -6.37
N LYS A 753 9.53 -18.54 -5.91
CA LYS A 753 8.86 -19.82 -5.77
C LYS A 753 7.73 -19.73 -4.74
N GLN A 754 6.50 -20.08 -5.15
CA GLN A 754 5.28 -20.06 -4.31
C GLN A 754 4.78 -21.46 -3.96
N THR A 755 5.52 -22.49 -4.35
CA THR A 755 5.18 -23.91 -4.25
C THR A 755 5.91 -24.63 -3.13
N GLY A 756 6.59 -23.88 -2.24
CA GLY A 756 7.29 -24.45 -1.09
C GLY A 756 6.35 -25.26 -0.21
N ALA A 757 6.78 -26.47 0.17
CA ALA A 757 6.02 -27.45 0.95
C ALA A 757 4.68 -27.92 0.33
N ILE A 758 4.44 -27.69 -0.97
CA ILE A 758 3.23 -28.16 -1.67
C ILE A 758 3.52 -29.47 -2.41
N ARG A 759 2.60 -30.43 -2.32
CA ARG A 759 2.71 -31.69 -3.08
C ARG A 759 2.61 -31.41 -4.56
N VAL A 760 3.37 -32.14 -5.37
CA VAL A 760 3.41 -31.93 -6.81
C VAL A 760 2.86 -33.14 -7.56
N ASN A 761 1.99 -32.89 -8.53
CA ASN A 761 1.68 -33.87 -9.57
C ASN A 761 2.28 -33.43 -10.91
N TYR A 762 3.32 -34.14 -11.34
CA TYR A 762 4.02 -33.92 -12.62
C TYR A 762 3.27 -34.45 -13.85
N ASN A 763 2.21 -35.26 -13.64
CA ASN A 763 1.44 -35.93 -14.69
C ASN A 763 -0.05 -35.58 -14.57
N GLY A 764 -0.37 -34.29 -14.63
CA GLY A 764 -1.74 -33.78 -14.56
C GLY A 764 -2.57 -34.06 -15.83
N PRO A 765 -3.91 -34.11 -15.74
CA PRO A 765 -4.80 -34.49 -16.86
C PRO A 765 -4.97 -33.43 -17.95
N ASP A 766 -4.88 -32.14 -17.62
CA ASP A 766 -5.30 -31.03 -18.49
C ASP A 766 -4.09 -30.18 -18.95
N ASP A 767 -3.35 -30.68 -19.94
CA ASP A 767 -2.04 -30.15 -20.40
C ASP A 767 -0.98 -30.13 -19.28
N GLY A 768 -1.18 -30.98 -18.26
CA GLY A 768 -0.48 -30.91 -16.98
C GLY A 768 0.77 -31.77 -16.86
N ARG A 769 1.24 -32.33 -17.98
CA ARG A 769 2.47 -33.12 -17.98
C ARG A 769 3.67 -32.20 -18.15
N ILE A 770 4.52 -32.17 -17.13
CA ILE A 770 5.74 -31.36 -17.14
C ILE A 770 6.97 -32.28 -17.04
N GLU A 771 7.94 -32.08 -17.93
CA GLU A 771 9.14 -32.93 -18.08
C GLU A 771 10.25 -32.49 -17.11
N LEU A 772 9.95 -32.50 -15.81
CA LEU A 772 10.94 -32.29 -14.74
C LEU A 772 11.12 -33.59 -13.95
N ASP A 773 12.35 -33.81 -13.51
CA ASP A 773 12.72 -34.93 -12.67
C ASP A 773 12.21 -34.70 -11.24
N PRO A 774 11.23 -35.49 -10.74
CA PRO A 774 10.66 -35.27 -9.41
C PRO A 774 11.67 -35.44 -8.27
N GLU A 775 12.76 -36.19 -8.48
CA GLU A 775 13.82 -36.34 -7.47
C GLU A 775 14.66 -35.07 -7.34
N LYS A 776 14.88 -34.36 -8.46
CA LYS A 776 15.61 -33.09 -8.49
C LYS A 776 14.73 -31.91 -8.11
N PHE A 777 13.44 -32.01 -8.43
CA PHE A 777 12.44 -30.99 -8.14
C PHE A 777 11.37 -31.62 -7.24
N PRO A 778 11.63 -31.85 -5.95
CA PRO A 778 10.58 -32.32 -5.04
C PRO A 778 9.44 -31.28 -4.89
N GLU A 779 9.76 -30.02 -5.18
CA GLU A 779 8.85 -28.88 -5.28
C GLU A 779 9.14 -28.16 -6.60
N VAL A 780 8.11 -27.85 -7.38
CA VAL A 780 8.30 -27.22 -8.71
C VAL A 780 8.80 -25.79 -8.56
N PRO A 781 9.80 -25.32 -9.32
CA PRO A 781 10.24 -23.93 -9.26
C PRO A 781 9.24 -23.01 -10.00
N TYR A 782 8.12 -22.70 -9.33
CA TYR A 782 6.98 -21.99 -9.91
C TYR A 782 6.47 -20.87 -8.99
N GLY A 783 6.23 -19.70 -9.56
CA GLY A 783 5.67 -18.51 -8.92
C GLY A 783 4.21 -18.25 -9.31
N PHE A 784 3.84 -16.98 -9.49
CA PHE A 784 2.54 -16.58 -10.03
C PHE A 784 2.46 -16.88 -11.53
N MET A 785 2.03 -18.08 -11.89
CA MET A 785 1.95 -18.55 -13.28
C MET A 785 3.24 -18.30 -14.09
N THR A 786 4.37 -18.43 -13.42
CA THR A 786 5.72 -18.11 -13.89
C THR A 786 6.68 -19.15 -13.37
N TRP A 787 7.70 -19.47 -14.15
CA TRP A 787 8.80 -20.33 -13.71
C TRP A 787 9.90 -19.47 -13.10
N VAL A 788 10.64 -20.01 -12.14
CA VAL A 788 11.66 -19.26 -11.40
C VAL A 788 12.96 -20.05 -11.25
N ASN A 789 14.06 -19.36 -10.93
CA ASN A 789 15.34 -19.95 -10.53
C ASN A 789 15.68 -19.65 -9.06
N SER A 790 14.67 -19.34 -8.22
CA SER A 790 14.88 -18.84 -6.85
C SER A 790 15.75 -19.75 -5.98
N ASP A 791 15.65 -21.07 -6.18
CA ASP A 791 16.45 -22.04 -5.45
C ASP A 791 17.80 -22.33 -6.14
N GLY A 792 17.96 -21.93 -7.40
CA GLY A 792 19.12 -22.20 -8.24
C GLY A 792 19.15 -23.64 -8.77
N ASP A 793 17.99 -24.30 -8.87
CA ASP A 793 17.83 -25.69 -9.26
C ASP A 793 17.58 -25.87 -10.77
N PHE A 794 16.84 -24.95 -11.39
CA PHE A 794 16.53 -25.00 -12.82
C PHE A 794 17.72 -24.58 -13.71
N TYR A 795 18.40 -23.51 -13.32
CA TYR A 795 19.66 -23.05 -13.91
C TYR A 795 20.75 -22.98 -12.84
N PRO A 796 21.35 -24.13 -12.46
CA PRO A 796 22.38 -24.16 -11.43
C PRO A 796 23.57 -23.29 -11.77
N GLY A 797 23.97 -22.44 -10.82
CA GLY A 797 25.10 -21.52 -10.96
C GLY A 797 24.76 -20.18 -11.63
N ALA A 798 23.56 -20.01 -12.17
CA ALA A 798 23.07 -18.70 -12.61
C ALA A 798 22.44 -17.93 -11.44
N ASP A 799 22.23 -16.62 -11.61
CA ASP A 799 21.59 -15.75 -10.63
C ASP A 799 20.18 -16.26 -10.24
N LYS A 800 19.87 -16.21 -8.95
CA LYS A 800 18.62 -16.75 -8.42
C LYS A 800 17.38 -15.90 -8.74
N SER A 801 17.56 -14.69 -9.26
CA SER A 801 16.46 -13.80 -9.64
C SER A 801 15.95 -14.01 -11.08
N TRP A 802 16.50 -14.99 -11.82
CA TRP A 802 15.93 -15.37 -13.11
C TRP A 802 14.51 -15.91 -12.93
N ALA A 803 13.58 -15.36 -13.71
CA ALA A 803 12.22 -15.86 -13.83
C ALA A 803 11.74 -15.74 -15.29
N TRP A 804 10.75 -16.55 -15.65
CA TRP A 804 10.26 -16.58 -17.02
C TRP A 804 8.83 -17.07 -17.17
N GLY A 805 8.17 -16.58 -18.21
CA GLY A 805 7.00 -17.23 -18.78
C GLY A 805 7.41 -18.17 -19.91
N ALA A 806 6.72 -19.31 -20.06
CA ALA A 806 7.02 -20.29 -21.11
C ALA A 806 5.75 -20.87 -21.75
N GLY A 807 5.83 -21.15 -23.05
CA GLY A 807 4.79 -21.84 -23.81
C GLY A 807 5.35 -22.95 -24.71
N ALA A 808 4.43 -23.79 -25.20
CA ALA A 808 4.72 -24.80 -26.20
C ALA A 808 5.31 -24.17 -27.48
N GLY A 809 6.15 -24.92 -28.20
CA GLY A 809 6.92 -24.39 -29.32
C GLY A 809 8.12 -23.50 -28.90
N GLY A 810 8.46 -23.51 -27.61
CA GLY A 810 9.62 -22.78 -27.08
C GLY A 810 9.42 -21.27 -27.02
N THR A 811 8.18 -20.79 -26.87
CA THR A 811 7.91 -19.36 -26.64
C THR A 811 8.30 -19.00 -25.21
N ARG A 812 9.11 -17.96 -25.04
CA ARG A 812 9.69 -17.62 -23.74
C ARG A 812 9.92 -16.13 -23.59
N ILE A 813 9.63 -15.62 -22.39
CA ILE A 813 10.07 -14.31 -21.92
C ILE A 813 10.85 -14.56 -20.63
N LEU A 814 12.17 -14.38 -20.66
CA LEU A 814 13.05 -14.47 -19.50
C LEU A 814 13.39 -13.06 -19.04
N TRP A 815 13.44 -12.83 -17.74
CA TRP A 815 13.93 -11.59 -17.19
C TRP A 815 14.80 -11.86 -15.96
N ASN A 816 15.73 -10.93 -15.71
CA ASN A 816 16.54 -10.92 -14.51
C ASN A 816 16.74 -9.47 -14.08
N ARG A 817 16.21 -9.12 -12.91
CA ARG A 817 16.33 -7.76 -12.38
C ARG A 817 17.77 -7.42 -12.03
N ASN A 818 18.51 -8.33 -11.39
CA ASN A 818 19.88 -8.07 -10.92
C ASN A 818 20.83 -7.76 -12.06
N ASN A 819 20.54 -8.33 -13.23
CA ASN A 819 21.29 -8.14 -14.46
C ASN A 819 20.58 -7.20 -15.44
N GLY A 820 19.42 -6.63 -15.09
CA GLY A 820 18.59 -5.75 -15.92
C GLY A 820 18.37 -6.24 -17.35
N VAL A 821 18.08 -7.54 -17.53
CA VAL A 821 17.92 -8.20 -18.83
C VAL A 821 16.49 -8.64 -19.05
N VAL A 822 16.03 -8.52 -20.31
CA VAL A 822 14.86 -9.21 -20.84
C VAL A 822 15.26 -9.96 -22.11
N PHE A 823 14.87 -11.21 -22.22
CA PHE A 823 15.02 -12.01 -23.44
C PHE A 823 13.63 -12.51 -23.86
N ALA A 824 13.27 -12.32 -25.13
CA ALA A 824 12.07 -12.88 -25.72
C ALA A 824 12.44 -13.80 -26.88
N GLY A 825 11.86 -15.00 -26.96
CA GLY A 825 12.23 -15.94 -28.02
C GLY A 825 11.18 -17.00 -28.32
N VAL A 826 11.38 -17.64 -29.47
CA VAL A 826 10.57 -18.72 -30.04
C VAL A 826 11.52 -19.85 -30.45
N GLY A 827 11.14 -21.11 -30.21
CA GLY A 827 12.04 -22.24 -30.42
C GLY A 827 13.20 -22.25 -29.43
N VAL A 828 12.97 -21.77 -28.22
CA VAL A 828 13.95 -21.75 -27.12
C VAL A 828 13.97 -23.12 -26.43
N ASP A 829 15.17 -23.63 -26.10
CA ASP A 829 15.31 -24.84 -25.29
C ASP A 829 14.69 -24.63 -23.90
N ASN A 830 13.83 -25.56 -23.48
CA ASN A 830 13.01 -25.45 -22.27
C ASN A 830 13.51 -26.34 -21.12
N ARG A 831 14.65 -27.02 -21.25
CA ARG A 831 15.14 -27.98 -20.26
C ARG A 831 15.99 -27.33 -19.17
N PRO A 832 15.98 -27.85 -17.93
CA PRO A 832 16.95 -27.48 -16.91
C PRO A 832 18.38 -27.71 -17.40
N SER A 833 19.29 -26.77 -17.14
CA SER A 833 20.66 -26.83 -17.67
C SER A 833 21.66 -26.05 -16.81
N THR A 834 22.89 -26.56 -16.71
CA THR A 834 24.05 -25.86 -16.12
C THR A 834 24.74 -24.93 -17.11
N ASN A 835 24.30 -24.93 -18.37
CA ASN A 835 24.79 -24.07 -19.45
C ASN A 835 23.61 -23.69 -20.35
N GLY A 836 23.04 -22.50 -20.13
CA GLY A 836 21.88 -22.00 -20.86
C GLY A 836 21.92 -20.48 -21.07
N ILE A 837 20.81 -19.91 -21.56
CA ILE A 837 20.69 -18.47 -21.81
C ILE A 837 21.06 -17.62 -20.57
N PRO A 838 20.57 -17.93 -19.35
CA PRO A 838 21.01 -17.24 -18.13
C PRO A 838 22.53 -17.17 -17.96
N HIS A 839 23.23 -18.29 -18.11
CA HIS A 839 24.69 -18.36 -17.99
C HIS A 839 25.40 -17.58 -19.09
N ALA A 840 24.95 -17.72 -20.34
CA ALA A 840 25.52 -17.00 -21.47
C ALA A 840 25.38 -15.47 -21.30
N VAL A 841 24.23 -15.02 -20.80
CA VAL A 841 23.98 -13.61 -20.47
C VAL A 841 24.89 -13.12 -19.37
N GLU A 842 24.96 -13.83 -18.24
CA GLU A 842 25.79 -13.43 -17.09
C GLU A 842 27.29 -13.39 -17.45
N LEU A 843 27.77 -14.38 -18.20
CA LEU A 843 29.15 -14.44 -18.67
C LEU A 843 29.53 -13.30 -19.62
N ALA A 844 28.55 -12.68 -20.28
CA ALA A 844 28.81 -11.56 -21.18
C ALA A 844 28.78 -10.20 -20.47
N ILE A 845 28.20 -10.08 -19.28
CA ILE A 845 28.12 -8.79 -18.59
C ILE A 845 29.51 -8.39 -18.04
N ARG A 846 29.91 -7.13 -18.26
CA ARG A 846 31.23 -6.58 -17.87
C ARG A 846 31.14 -5.35 -16.96
N GLY A 847 29.94 -4.93 -16.56
CA GLY A 847 29.71 -3.75 -15.71
C GLY A 847 28.57 -3.96 -14.69
N GLU A 848 28.48 -3.07 -13.70
CA GLU A 848 27.41 -3.11 -12.69
C GLU A 848 26.05 -2.81 -13.33
N ASN A 849 24.99 -3.39 -12.75
CA ASN A 849 23.64 -3.03 -13.14
C ASN A 849 23.28 -1.61 -12.61
N PRO A 850 22.97 -0.65 -13.51
CA PRO A 850 22.60 0.71 -13.13
C PRO A 850 21.36 0.77 -12.20
N LEU A 851 20.47 -0.22 -12.28
CA LEU A 851 19.27 -0.34 -11.44
C LEU A 851 19.59 -0.74 -9.99
N MET A 852 20.74 -1.37 -9.72
CA MET A 852 21.14 -1.86 -8.39
C MET A 852 22.23 -0.99 -7.74
N ALA A 853 23.13 -0.37 -8.51
CA ALA A 853 24.25 0.45 -8.01
C ALA A 853 23.84 1.65 -7.14
N ARG A 854 22.56 2.06 -7.19
CA ARG A 854 22.03 3.18 -6.38
C ARG A 854 21.60 2.79 -4.96
N HIS A 855 21.33 1.51 -4.67
CA HIS A 855 21.03 1.08 -3.29
C HIS A 855 22.27 0.98 -2.42
N ALA A 856 23.44 0.70 -2.99
CA ALA A 856 24.71 0.61 -2.25
C ALA A 856 25.33 1.97 -1.91
N ARG A 857 25.01 3.05 -2.65
CA ARG A 857 25.55 4.41 -2.39
C ARG A 857 24.78 5.20 -1.32
N ALA A 858 23.68 4.66 -0.79
CA ALA A 858 22.95 5.26 0.33
C ALA A 858 23.49 4.82 1.71
N THR A 859 24.50 3.94 1.75
CA THR A 859 25.00 3.30 2.98
C THR A 859 26.53 3.31 3.07
N VAL A 860 27.20 4.48 3.04
CA VAL A 860 28.60 4.60 3.52
C VAL A 860 28.89 5.94 4.22
N ALA A 861 29.21 5.80 5.51
CA ALA A 861 30.03 6.61 6.45
C ALA A 861 29.54 7.97 7.00
N PRO A 862 29.48 8.14 8.35
CA PRO A 862 29.33 9.44 8.99
C PRO A 862 30.63 10.26 8.89
N ARG A 863 30.53 11.51 8.44
CA ARG A 863 31.63 12.48 8.51
C ARG A 863 31.88 12.86 9.96
N VAL A 864 33.04 12.46 10.48
CA VAL A 864 33.64 13.04 11.69
C VAL A 864 33.95 14.52 11.41
N PRO A 865 33.53 15.47 12.26
CA PRO A 865 33.94 16.86 12.13
C PRO A 865 35.37 17.02 12.62
N SER A 866 36.24 17.59 11.79
CA SER A 866 37.57 18.02 12.19
C SER A 866 37.52 19.40 12.83
N ARG A 867 37.88 19.43 14.13
CA ARG A 867 38.27 20.55 15.00
C ARG A 867 37.23 21.61 15.36
#